data_AF-A0A6J7AXA3-F1
#
_entry.id   AF-A0A6J7AXA3-F1
#
_cell.length_a   1.000
_cell.length_b   1.000
_cell.length_c   1.000
_cell.angle_alpha   90.00
_cell.angle_beta   90.00
_cell.angle_gamma   90.00
#
_symmetry.space_group_name_H-M   'P 1'
#
loop_
_entity.id
_entity.type
_entity.pdbx_description
1 polymer ?
#
loop_
_entity_poly.entity_id
_entity_poly.type
_entity_poly.pdbx_seq_one_letter_code
_entity_poly.pdbx_strand_id
1 'polypeptide(L)'
;MFVRIAKVTLFAMCVSLFLTRSINATAPQTASGQMKIAIDAYLTQNKLQQGWDQAQSRLVVVETSSVGVAPGNPTYFAERQAAFERALVAARKTTAQFLGAEIKSSITAKKDLMQVVGDPELAKALTGEAVHVAFKLETELEKMSEVAAQAALVGFSPIQTFEIIVNNEAVVAVVTSCSANYANWAHGIGQGTPGPTLSEWFNSLTDEELSRTFATRYILDATGKYRLVAVAQASVSGPGLLADAACDIAKGDAQQQLFHAYATTVACKSLSQSLTQTKAVQDLPKQFKNIKNFNDLVTAIAQSKPSIELIESRTINDPSSGKICIAAYALALDAVATAPLPSTSQPQGGCPPVPENMVKFIRPVQTSGSGINEAAAITQALMEAINRDGVHVAGDSKLEKSYKEAIKSVNDQVSKVVEATVAQGSRTRTFSSGFIHSYEVLERGPNANGGFDVRICANIVRFDPKDPRFGLPPTIAVLSCSVAPGAVKVAGNQVDALPFTQLVERALERELLASKKYQVIDQAFDNRLQQLRNQFVQRAQQGRVDEMELMKLGKELTADFVLVVQIDQVEFTGEAGPRPQHVEAKNMALANLQGRLINVATNEVVWQQTANARLMGRDILLARAGKDIKDPAETTMSPAELACSRACASLVDSLKNFLGPVANAQPVQEGPVQIVRIAGKEVTLDASNPKVRIGARFQIETPITIKLSGREILDRDKVAVIEVISVKDGLAKAKVIEGEIDHIQVGISEVVPIS
;
A
#
# COMPACT_ATOMS: atom_id res chain seq x y z
N MET A 1 59.50 19.24 -9.24
CA MET A 1 58.19 18.58 -9.04
C MET A 1 57.05 19.59 -8.90
N PHE A 2 57.22 20.68 -8.13
CA PHE A 2 56.25 21.80 -8.02
C PHE A 2 55.91 22.51 -9.36
N VAL A 3 56.83 22.57 -10.32
CA VAL A 3 56.61 23.22 -11.63
C VAL A 3 55.70 22.40 -12.58
N ARG A 4 55.52 21.09 -12.32
CA ARG A 4 54.62 20.23 -13.14
C ARG A 4 53.16 20.31 -12.70
N ILE A 5 52.89 20.62 -11.43
CA ILE A 5 51.52 20.77 -10.91
C ILE A 5 50.93 22.12 -11.37
N ALA A 6 51.71 23.21 -11.33
CA ALA A 6 51.28 24.52 -11.83
C ALA A 6 50.98 24.54 -13.35
N LYS A 7 51.66 23.72 -14.15
CA LYS A 7 51.41 23.62 -15.60
C LYS A 7 50.11 22.89 -15.96
N VAL A 8 49.62 21.99 -15.11
CA VAL A 8 48.35 21.27 -15.35
C VAL A 8 47.15 22.16 -14.98
N THR A 9 47.26 22.96 -13.92
CA THR A 9 46.20 23.90 -13.51
C THR A 9 46.07 25.09 -14.47
N LEU A 10 47.19 25.61 -14.99
CA LEU A 10 47.18 26.71 -15.97
C LEU A 10 46.64 26.25 -17.35
N PHE A 11 46.88 24.99 -17.73
CA PHE A 11 46.39 24.43 -19.00
C PHE A 11 44.87 24.16 -18.95
N ALA A 12 44.33 23.75 -17.80
CA ALA A 12 42.88 23.60 -17.60
C ALA A 12 42.13 24.95 -17.67
N MET A 13 42.68 26.02 -17.09
CA MET A 13 42.10 27.38 -17.20
C MET A 13 42.18 27.95 -18.62
N CYS A 14 43.27 27.70 -19.37
CA CYS A 14 43.38 28.17 -20.75
C CYS A 14 42.43 27.47 -21.72
N VAL A 15 42.11 26.18 -21.51
CA VAL A 15 41.14 25.45 -22.37
C VAL A 15 39.71 25.96 -22.15
N SER A 16 39.34 26.36 -20.92
CA SER A 16 38.04 26.99 -20.65
C SER A 16 37.87 28.37 -21.31
N LEU A 17 38.97 29.09 -21.55
CA LEU A 17 38.97 30.40 -22.22
C LEU A 17 39.14 30.32 -23.75
N PHE A 18 39.64 29.20 -24.29
CA PHE A 18 39.82 29.02 -25.73
C PHE A 18 38.58 28.44 -26.44
N LEU A 19 37.73 27.68 -25.73
CA LEU A 19 36.49 27.12 -26.30
C LEU A 19 35.40 28.19 -26.59
N THR A 20 35.56 29.42 -26.09
CA THR A 20 34.63 30.54 -26.35
C THR A 20 34.88 31.26 -27.68
N ARG A 21 35.94 30.96 -28.44
CA ARG A 21 36.34 31.80 -29.60
C ARG A 21 36.33 31.17 -30.99
N SER A 22 35.94 29.90 -31.16
CA SER A 22 35.96 29.28 -32.50
C SER A 22 34.91 28.20 -32.73
N ILE A 23 33.63 28.52 -32.59
CA ILE A 23 32.54 27.74 -33.21
C ILE A 23 31.44 28.71 -33.68
N ASN A 24 31.46 29.11 -34.95
CA ASN A 24 30.34 29.79 -35.65
C ASN A 24 29.31 28.77 -36.19
N ALA A 25 29.13 27.64 -35.51
CA ALA A 25 28.00 26.74 -35.72
C ALA A 25 26.90 27.18 -34.74
N THR A 26 25.67 27.33 -35.24
CA THR A 26 24.48 27.69 -34.47
C THR A 26 24.42 26.90 -33.16
N ALA A 27 24.81 27.55 -32.06
CA ALA A 27 24.82 26.92 -30.74
C ALA A 27 23.41 26.41 -30.42
N PRO A 28 23.26 25.20 -29.86
CA PRO A 28 21.96 24.70 -29.49
C PRO A 28 21.28 25.67 -28.51
N GLN A 29 20.08 26.11 -28.88
CA GLN A 29 19.30 27.08 -28.10
C GLN A 29 18.56 26.46 -26.90
N THR A 30 18.57 25.13 -26.77
CA THR A 30 17.89 24.41 -25.69
C THR A 30 18.87 23.97 -24.61
N ALA A 31 18.42 23.96 -23.34
CA ALA A 31 19.21 23.51 -22.20
C ALA A 31 19.74 22.07 -22.40
N SER A 32 18.90 21.19 -22.94
CA SER A 32 19.28 19.80 -23.26
C SER A 32 20.40 19.71 -24.30
N GLY A 33 20.39 20.56 -25.33
CA GLY A 33 21.44 20.56 -26.36
C GLY A 33 22.79 21.04 -25.82
N GLN A 34 22.79 22.07 -24.96
CA GLN A 34 24.00 22.51 -24.27
C GLN A 34 24.49 21.46 -23.25
N MET A 35 23.57 20.77 -22.58
CA MET A 35 23.88 19.71 -21.62
C MET A 35 24.64 18.57 -22.29
N LYS A 36 24.19 18.17 -23.48
CA LYS A 36 24.89 17.16 -24.28
C LYS A 36 26.33 17.56 -24.61
N ILE A 37 26.56 18.80 -25.03
CA ILE A 37 27.92 19.29 -25.34
C ILE A 37 28.81 19.24 -24.11
N ALA A 38 28.32 19.66 -22.94
CA ALA A 38 29.08 19.64 -21.70
C ALA A 38 29.44 18.19 -21.27
N ILE A 39 28.49 17.27 -21.39
CA ILE A 39 28.69 15.84 -21.14
C ILE A 39 29.75 15.27 -22.10
N ASP A 40 29.61 15.51 -23.41
CA ASP A 40 30.53 14.98 -24.43
C ASP A 40 31.96 15.50 -24.22
N ALA A 41 32.10 16.78 -23.86
CA ALA A 41 33.38 17.39 -23.51
C ALA A 41 34.01 16.72 -22.27
N TYR A 42 33.22 16.48 -21.23
CA TYR A 42 33.69 15.80 -20.02
C TYR A 42 34.11 14.35 -20.30
N LEU A 43 33.31 13.60 -21.06
CA LEU A 43 33.63 12.23 -21.42
C LEU A 43 34.94 12.18 -22.23
N THR A 44 35.10 13.08 -23.20
CA THR A 44 36.31 13.18 -24.01
C THR A 44 37.54 13.53 -23.17
N GLN A 45 37.43 14.53 -22.29
CA GLN A 45 38.53 14.98 -21.43
C GLN A 45 39.03 13.87 -20.50
N ASN A 46 38.10 13.07 -19.96
CA ASN A 46 38.41 12.00 -19.02
C ASN A 46 38.65 10.63 -19.68
N LYS A 47 38.63 10.59 -21.03
CA LYS A 47 38.76 9.36 -21.83
C LYS A 47 37.73 8.31 -21.40
N LEU A 48 36.51 8.75 -21.18
CA LEU A 48 35.36 7.91 -20.85
C LEU A 48 34.53 7.66 -22.10
N GLN A 49 34.02 6.45 -22.25
CA GLN A 49 33.06 6.11 -23.30
C GLN A 49 31.71 5.74 -22.67
N GLN A 50 30.62 6.35 -23.13
CA GLN A 50 29.27 5.95 -22.72
C GLN A 50 28.99 4.50 -23.13
N GLY A 51 28.41 3.72 -22.23
CA GLY A 51 28.32 2.27 -22.36
C GLY A 51 29.50 1.56 -21.69
N TRP A 52 29.85 0.36 -22.17
CA TRP A 52 30.97 -0.40 -21.63
C TRP A 52 32.31 0.18 -22.11
N ASP A 53 33.06 0.79 -21.19
CA ASP A 53 34.42 1.27 -21.41
C ASP A 53 35.42 0.11 -21.17
N GLN A 54 35.87 -0.49 -22.27
CA GLN A 54 36.83 -1.61 -22.22
C GLN A 54 38.18 -1.20 -21.63
N ALA A 55 38.64 0.02 -21.89
CA ALA A 55 39.97 0.48 -21.47
C ALA A 55 40.07 0.56 -19.94
N GLN A 56 38.95 0.88 -19.29
CA GLN A 56 38.89 1.07 -17.84
C GLN A 56 38.04 0.02 -17.13
N SER A 57 37.52 -0.97 -17.86
CA SER A 57 36.69 -2.07 -17.33
C SER A 57 35.52 -1.57 -16.48
N ARG A 58 34.78 -0.59 -17.01
CA ARG A 58 33.65 0.05 -16.31
C ARG A 58 32.52 0.38 -17.26
N LEU A 59 31.30 0.31 -16.75
CA LEU A 59 30.10 0.77 -17.45
C LEU A 59 29.87 2.24 -17.09
N VAL A 60 29.75 3.12 -18.10
CA VAL A 60 29.44 4.54 -17.92
C VAL A 60 28.03 4.81 -18.43
N VAL A 61 27.17 5.33 -17.55
CA VAL A 61 25.78 5.66 -17.88
C VAL A 61 25.54 7.13 -17.61
N VAL A 62 24.90 7.81 -18.56
CA VAL A 62 24.54 9.22 -18.46
C VAL A 62 23.04 9.36 -18.58
N GLU A 63 22.43 10.04 -17.62
CA GLU A 63 20.99 10.33 -17.62
C GLU A 63 20.74 11.79 -17.25
N THR A 64 19.63 12.32 -17.74
CA THR A 64 19.24 13.72 -17.54
C THR A 64 17.81 13.85 -17.05
N SER A 65 17.52 14.85 -16.22
CA SER A 65 16.17 15.23 -15.81
C SER A 65 16.02 16.75 -15.85
N SER A 66 14.88 17.25 -16.30
CA SER A 66 14.54 18.67 -16.20
C SER A 66 14.06 19.03 -14.78
N VAL A 67 14.24 20.30 -14.44
CA VAL A 67 13.73 20.96 -13.24
C VAL A 67 12.51 21.78 -13.66
N GLY A 68 11.35 21.54 -13.04
CA GLY A 68 10.09 22.16 -13.45
C GLY A 68 9.90 23.61 -13.02
N VAL A 69 10.87 24.20 -12.32
CA VAL A 69 10.79 25.53 -11.73
C VAL A 69 12.00 26.37 -12.10
N ALA A 70 11.75 27.67 -12.33
CA ALA A 70 12.79 28.62 -12.69
C ALA A 70 13.75 28.91 -11.52
N PRO A 71 15.01 29.25 -11.80
CA PRO A 71 15.93 29.79 -10.80
C PRO A 71 15.34 31.01 -10.09
N GLY A 72 15.60 31.14 -8.79
CA GLY A 72 15.01 32.18 -7.94
C GLY A 72 13.65 31.82 -7.32
N ASN A 73 13.03 30.72 -7.72
CA ASN A 73 11.87 30.17 -6.99
C ASN A 73 12.33 29.57 -5.64
N PRO A 74 11.65 29.82 -4.50
CA PRO A 74 11.97 29.19 -3.22
C PRO A 74 12.04 27.66 -3.25
N THR A 75 11.30 26.99 -4.14
CA THR A 75 11.31 25.52 -4.27
C THR A 75 12.33 25.01 -5.27
N TYR A 76 13.13 25.89 -5.89
CA TYR A 76 14.09 25.53 -6.94
C TYR A 76 15.06 24.42 -6.49
N PHE A 77 15.61 24.51 -5.28
CA PHE A 77 16.55 23.50 -4.79
C PHE A 77 15.92 22.15 -4.51
N ALA A 78 14.70 22.13 -3.96
CA ALA A 78 13.97 20.89 -3.74
C ALA A 78 13.67 20.20 -5.09
N GLU A 79 13.23 20.96 -6.10
CA GLU A 79 12.98 20.43 -7.45
C GLU A 79 14.26 20.04 -8.19
N ARG A 80 15.36 20.76 -7.97
CA ARG A 80 16.69 20.46 -8.50
C ARG A 80 17.23 19.16 -7.92
N GLN A 81 17.10 18.98 -6.59
CA GLN A 81 17.43 17.74 -5.89
C GLN A 81 16.54 16.59 -6.38
N ALA A 82 15.23 16.81 -6.53
CA ALA A 82 14.32 15.80 -7.09
C ALA A 82 14.67 15.43 -8.53
N ALA A 83 15.08 16.39 -9.37
CA ALA A 83 15.55 16.13 -10.72
C ALA A 83 16.85 15.30 -10.72
N PHE A 84 17.79 15.63 -9.84
CA PHE A 84 18.99 14.81 -9.61
C PHE A 84 18.62 13.36 -9.24
N GLU A 85 17.71 13.17 -8.28
CA GLU A 85 17.27 11.84 -7.83
C GLU A 85 16.58 11.06 -8.95
N ARG A 86 15.72 11.71 -9.75
CA ARG A 86 15.12 11.11 -10.95
C ARG A 86 16.17 10.64 -11.94
N ALA A 87 17.17 11.47 -12.23
CA ALA A 87 18.26 11.12 -13.14
C ALA A 87 19.12 9.97 -12.57
N LEU A 88 19.41 9.96 -11.27
CA LEU A 88 20.18 8.89 -10.61
C LEU A 88 19.41 7.56 -10.62
N VAL A 89 18.11 7.57 -10.36
CA VAL A 89 17.24 6.38 -10.42
C VAL A 89 17.16 5.85 -11.85
N ALA A 90 17.01 6.73 -12.85
CA ALA A 90 17.09 6.34 -14.25
C ALA A 90 18.44 5.69 -14.56
N ALA A 91 19.56 6.26 -14.08
CA ALA A 91 20.89 5.74 -14.36
C ALA A 91 21.11 4.35 -13.73
N ARG A 92 20.60 4.14 -12.51
CA ARG A 92 20.58 2.81 -11.87
C ARG A 92 19.77 1.80 -12.67
N LYS A 93 18.60 2.20 -13.16
CA LYS A 93 17.73 1.36 -13.98
C LYS A 93 18.42 0.96 -15.28
N THR A 94 18.98 1.92 -16.01
CA THR A 94 19.73 1.69 -17.25
C THR A 94 20.95 0.78 -17.01
N THR A 95 21.68 1.01 -15.91
CA THR A 95 22.81 0.15 -15.49
C THR A 95 22.35 -1.28 -15.22
N ALA A 96 21.29 -1.47 -14.42
CA ALA A 96 20.76 -2.79 -14.10
C ALA A 96 20.23 -3.53 -15.34
N GLN A 97 19.58 -2.82 -16.26
CA GLN A 97 19.10 -3.38 -17.53
C GLN A 97 20.27 -3.84 -18.41
N PHE A 98 21.32 -3.03 -18.53
CA PHE A 98 22.53 -3.40 -19.27
C PHE A 98 23.18 -4.65 -18.67
N LEU A 99 23.39 -4.67 -17.36
CA LEU A 99 24.01 -5.81 -16.67
C LEU A 99 23.14 -7.08 -16.75
N GLY A 100 21.82 -6.94 -16.61
CA GLY A 100 20.89 -8.05 -16.78
C GLY A 100 20.92 -8.63 -18.20
N ALA A 101 20.99 -7.76 -19.22
CA ALA A 101 21.12 -8.19 -20.61
C ALA A 101 22.45 -8.92 -20.88
N GLU A 102 23.56 -8.44 -20.33
CA GLU A 102 24.87 -9.09 -20.45
C GLU A 102 24.93 -10.44 -19.72
N ILE A 103 24.36 -10.52 -18.51
CA ILE A 103 24.24 -11.78 -17.77
C ILE A 103 23.38 -12.77 -18.56
N LYS A 104 22.23 -12.32 -19.09
CA LYS A 104 21.35 -13.16 -19.91
C LYS A 104 22.06 -13.66 -21.15
N SER A 105 22.75 -12.78 -21.88
CA SER A 105 23.55 -13.12 -23.06
C SER A 105 24.62 -14.16 -22.74
N SER A 106 25.36 -13.96 -21.65
CA SER A 106 26.41 -14.89 -21.18
C SER A 106 25.86 -16.26 -20.83
N ILE A 107 24.67 -16.32 -20.21
CA ILE A 107 24.02 -17.60 -19.87
C ILE A 107 23.53 -18.31 -21.13
N THR A 108 22.92 -17.59 -22.07
CA THR A 108 22.50 -18.15 -23.37
C THR A 108 23.69 -18.71 -24.16
N ALA A 109 24.77 -17.94 -24.28
CA ALA A 109 26.00 -18.40 -24.95
C ALA A 109 26.58 -19.68 -24.32
N LYS A 110 26.54 -19.80 -22.98
CA LYS A 110 26.98 -21.00 -22.27
C LYS A 110 26.02 -22.19 -22.45
N LYS A 111 24.72 -21.93 -22.57
CA LYS A 111 23.69 -22.95 -22.86
C LYS A 111 23.87 -23.53 -24.26
N ASP A 112 24.11 -22.68 -25.26
CA ASP A 112 24.37 -23.10 -26.64
C ASP A 112 25.66 -23.93 -26.72
N LEU A 113 26.70 -23.55 -25.95
CA LEU A 113 27.93 -24.34 -25.84
C LEU A 113 27.69 -25.73 -25.22
N MET A 114 26.77 -25.85 -24.25
CA MET A 114 26.40 -27.14 -23.66
C MET A 114 25.51 -27.99 -24.57
N GLN A 115 24.67 -27.38 -25.42
CA GLN A 115 23.89 -28.09 -26.44
C GLN A 115 24.75 -28.63 -27.58
N VAL A 116 25.87 -27.99 -27.91
CA VAL A 116 26.82 -28.49 -28.92
C VAL A 116 27.65 -29.68 -28.40
N VAL A 117 27.70 -29.90 -27.08
CA VAL A 117 28.50 -30.97 -26.44
C VAL A 117 27.65 -32.21 -26.06
N GLY A 118 26.32 -32.16 -26.16
CA GLY A 118 25.42 -33.27 -25.80
C GLY A 118 24.56 -33.75 -26.97
N ASP A 119 24.48 -35.07 -27.14
CA ASP A 119 23.76 -35.76 -28.22
C ASP A 119 22.28 -35.30 -28.35
N PRO A 120 21.89 -34.66 -29.47
CA PRO A 120 20.55 -34.11 -29.67
C PRO A 120 19.45 -35.19 -29.74
N GLU A 121 19.79 -36.47 -29.97
CA GLU A 121 18.80 -37.56 -29.92
C GLU A 121 18.36 -37.89 -28.48
N LEU A 122 19.24 -37.69 -27.48
CA LEU A 122 18.93 -37.96 -26.07
C LEU A 122 17.99 -36.90 -25.46
N ALA A 123 18.13 -35.64 -25.89
CA ALA A 123 17.26 -34.54 -25.46
C ALA A 123 15.83 -34.65 -26.02
N LYS A 124 15.68 -35.29 -27.19
CA LYS A 124 14.39 -35.49 -27.85
C LYS A 124 13.55 -36.61 -27.20
N ALA A 125 14.17 -37.51 -26.43
CA ALA A 125 13.51 -38.63 -25.75
C ALA A 125 12.89 -38.29 -24.37
N LEU A 126 13.19 -37.13 -23.79
CA LEU A 126 12.80 -36.76 -22.40
C LEU A 126 11.68 -35.71 -22.31
N THR A 127 10.93 -35.49 -23.39
CA THR A 127 10.02 -34.34 -23.53
C THR A 127 8.65 -34.56 -22.90
N GLY A 128 8.52 -34.10 -21.67
CA GLY A 128 7.26 -33.71 -21.02
C GLY A 128 7.55 -32.98 -19.71
N GLU A 129 8.29 -33.64 -18.83
CA GLU A 129 8.67 -33.11 -17.52
C GLU A 129 9.93 -32.22 -17.59
N ALA A 130 10.89 -32.56 -18.45
CA ALA A 130 12.11 -31.77 -18.65
C ALA A 130 11.84 -30.38 -19.24
N VAL A 131 10.78 -30.22 -20.04
CA VAL A 131 10.38 -28.92 -20.61
C VAL A 131 9.81 -28.00 -19.53
N HIS A 132 8.99 -28.53 -18.62
CA HIS A 132 8.46 -27.76 -17.49
C HIS A 132 9.56 -27.35 -16.50
N VAL A 133 10.52 -28.25 -16.23
CA VAL A 133 11.68 -27.96 -15.38
C VAL A 133 12.59 -26.92 -16.04
N ALA A 134 12.83 -27.01 -17.35
CA ALA A 134 13.62 -26.04 -18.10
C ALA A 134 12.95 -24.65 -18.14
N PHE A 135 11.64 -24.57 -18.38
CA PHE A 135 10.90 -23.31 -18.37
C PHE A 135 10.87 -22.65 -16.98
N LYS A 136 10.73 -23.47 -15.91
CA LYS A 136 10.81 -22.99 -14.53
C LYS A 136 12.22 -22.48 -14.19
N LEU A 137 13.25 -23.21 -14.61
CA LEU A 137 14.64 -22.78 -14.47
C LEU A 137 14.92 -21.49 -15.23
N GLU A 138 14.38 -21.32 -16.44
CA GLU A 138 14.54 -20.10 -17.25
C GLU A 138 13.88 -18.89 -16.57
N THR A 139 12.67 -19.05 -16.04
CA THR A 139 11.97 -17.99 -15.29
C THR A 139 12.70 -17.63 -13.99
N GLU A 140 13.22 -18.62 -13.26
CA GLU A 140 14.01 -18.37 -12.04
C GLU A 140 15.36 -17.73 -12.37
N LEU A 141 15.97 -18.10 -13.49
CA LEU A 141 17.22 -17.53 -13.99
C LEU A 141 17.05 -16.07 -14.42
N GLU A 142 15.93 -15.72 -15.06
CA GLU A 142 15.61 -14.32 -15.37
C GLU A 142 15.49 -13.48 -14.09
N LYS A 143 14.72 -13.94 -13.10
CA LYS A 143 14.57 -13.24 -11.81
C LYS A 143 15.90 -13.09 -11.08
N MET A 144 16.76 -14.09 -11.16
CA MET A 144 18.10 -14.00 -10.59
C MET A 144 19.03 -13.10 -11.37
N SER A 145 18.90 -13.02 -12.69
CA SER A 145 19.70 -12.10 -13.49
C SER A 145 19.39 -10.64 -13.10
N GLU A 146 18.13 -10.34 -12.78
CA GLU A 146 17.72 -9.04 -12.24
C GLU A 146 18.30 -8.80 -10.83
N VAL A 147 18.21 -9.79 -9.95
CA VAL A 147 18.77 -9.71 -8.59
C VAL A 147 20.30 -9.56 -8.62
N ALA A 148 20.99 -10.31 -9.50
CA ALA A 148 22.43 -10.21 -9.70
C ALA A 148 22.83 -8.87 -10.33
N ALA A 149 22.04 -8.35 -11.28
CA ALA A 149 22.23 -7.02 -11.84
C ALA A 149 22.07 -5.92 -10.77
N GLN A 150 21.12 -6.08 -9.83
CA GLN A 150 21.00 -5.20 -8.67
C GLN A 150 22.16 -5.37 -7.69
N ALA A 151 22.63 -6.60 -7.45
CA ALA A 151 23.82 -6.86 -6.63
C ALA A 151 25.05 -6.12 -7.19
N ALA A 152 25.19 -6.11 -8.52
CA ALA A 152 26.27 -5.43 -9.20
C ALA A 152 26.20 -3.90 -9.08
N LEU A 153 25.05 -3.32 -8.68
CA LEU A 153 24.95 -1.89 -8.35
C LEU A 153 25.76 -1.48 -7.10
N VAL A 154 26.41 -2.40 -6.37
CA VAL A 154 27.43 -2.00 -5.36
C VAL A 154 28.54 -1.20 -6.02
N GLY A 155 28.90 -1.56 -7.24
CA GLY A 155 29.91 -0.85 -8.01
C GLY A 155 29.42 0.46 -8.61
N PHE A 156 28.14 0.81 -8.46
CA PHE A 156 27.54 2.00 -9.04
C PHE A 156 27.85 3.23 -8.18
N SER A 157 28.54 4.21 -8.77
CA SER A 157 28.81 5.51 -8.16
C SER A 157 28.54 6.63 -9.16
N PRO A 158 27.88 7.73 -8.76
CA PRO A 158 27.93 8.97 -9.53
C PRO A 158 29.38 9.49 -9.52
N ILE A 159 29.89 9.85 -10.69
CA ILE A 159 31.24 10.40 -10.87
C ILE A 159 31.22 11.90 -11.16
N GLN A 160 30.20 12.37 -11.87
CA GLN A 160 30.02 13.78 -12.18
C GLN A 160 28.54 14.15 -12.25
N THR A 161 28.24 15.35 -11.79
CA THR A 161 26.92 15.97 -11.89
C THR A 161 27.05 17.27 -12.67
N PHE A 162 26.08 17.54 -13.53
CA PHE A 162 26.01 18.76 -14.32
C PHE A 162 24.68 19.44 -14.06
N GLU A 163 24.71 20.76 -14.14
CA GLU A 163 23.52 21.57 -14.25
C GLU A 163 23.75 22.61 -15.34
N ILE A 164 22.75 22.76 -16.21
CA ILE A 164 22.71 23.83 -17.19
C ILE A 164 21.36 24.51 -17.10
N ILE A 165 21.40 25.85 -17.10
CA ILE A 165 20.25 26.72 -17.03
C ILE A 165 20.21 27.54 -18.32
N VAL A 166 19.16 27.37 -19.14
CA VAL A 166 18.93 28.16 -20.36
C VAL A 166 17.47 28.61 -20.38
N ASN A 167 17.22 29.90 -20.54
CA ASN A 167 15.85 30.45 -20.63
C ASN A 167 14.93 30.02 -19.47
N ASN A 168 15.43 30.03 -18.23
CA ASN A 168 14.75 29.54 -17.02
C ASN A 168 14.43 28.03 -17.00
N GLU A 169 14.87 27.26 -17.98
CA GLU A 169 14.84 25.80 -17.93
C GLU A 169 16.17 25.31 -17.36
N ALA A 170 16.12 24.62 -16.20
CA ALA A 170 17.28 23.95 -15.65
C ALA A 170 17.20 22.45 -15.95
N VAL A 171 18.32 21.88 -16.40
CA VAL A 171 18.48 20.45 -16.63
C VAL A 171 19.62 19.96 -15.75
N VAL A 172 19.37 18.88 -15.01
CA VAL A 172 20.39 18.17 -14.23
C VAL A 172 20.78 16.91 -14.98
N ALA A 173 22.08 16.65 -15.08
CA ALA A 173 22.60 15.39 -15.61
C ALA A 173 23.50 14.71 -14.59
N VAL A 174 23.48 13.38 -14.62
CA VAL A 174 24.35 12.55 -13.79
C VAL A 174 25.13 11.61 -14.69
N VAL A 175 26.45 11.70 -14.62
CA VAL A 175 27.36 10.70 -15.18
C VAL A 175 27.71 9.75 -14.06
N THR A 176 27.41 8.49 -14.29
CA THR A 176 27.59 7.41 -13.32
C THR A 176 28.55 6.37 -13.90
N SER A 177 29.24 5.67 -13.02
CA SER A 177 30.08 4.55 -13.39
C SER A 177 29.81 3.35 -12.51
N CYS A 178 29.74 2.17 -13.13
CA CYS A 178 29.70 0.89 -12.45
C CYS A 178 30.99 0.11 -12.72
N SER A 179 31.76 -0.21 -11.67
CA SER A 179 33.02 -0.96 -11.81
C SER A 179 33.27 -1.89 -10.62
N ALA A 180 34.06 -2.95 -10.85
CA ALA A 180 34.50 -3.85 -9.79
C ALA A 180 35.35 -3.12 -8.72
N ASN A 181 36.10 -2.07 -9.12
CA ASN A 181 36.88 -1.27 -8.18
C ASN A 181 35.98 -0.52 -7.19
N TYR A 182 34.91 0.11 -7.67
CA TYR A 182 33.92 0.73 -6.79
C TYR A 182 33.26 -0.31 -5.87
N ALA A 183 32.99 -1.52 -6.39
CA ALA A 183 32.43 -2.58 -5.57
C ALA A 183 33.39 -3.01 -4.45
N ASN A 184 34.68 -3.13 -4.76
CA ASN A 184 35.71 -3.41 -3.78
C ASN A 184 35.78 -2.28 -2.73
N TRP A 185 35.78 -1.02 -3.15
CA TRP A 185 35.82 0.13 -2.24
C TRP A 185 34.61 0.17 -1.31
N ALA A 186 33.42 -0.11 -1.83
CA ALA A 186 32.18 -0.23 -1.06
C ALA A 186 32.25 -1.36 -0.02
N HIS A 187 33.00 -2.42 -0.31
CA HIS A 187 33.27 -3.51 0.61
C HIS A 187 34.40 -3.23 1.63
N GLY A 188 35.04 -2.06 1.56
CA GLY A 188 36.23 -1.73 2.34
C GLY A 188 37.50 -2.43 1.84
N ILE A 189 37.47 -2.94 0.61
CA ILE A 189 38.57 -3.67 -0.03
C ILE A 189 39.28 -2.72 -1.00
N GLY A 190 40.56 -2.46 -0.74
CA GLY A 190 41.39 -1.59 -1.58
C GLY A 190 41.96 -0.41 -0.80
N GLN A 191 43.26 -0.17 -0.96
CA GLN A 191 43.95 1.01 -0.46
C GLN A 191 44.39 1.84 -1.66
N GLY A 192 44.06 3.12 -1.65
CA GLY A 192 44.59 4.09 -2.60
C GLY A 192 45.83 4.77 -2.03
N THR A 193 46.52 5.55 -2.88
CA THR A 193 47.55 6.48 -2.40
C THR A 193 46.90 7.58 -1.55
N PRO A 194 47.32 7.80 -0.29
CA PRO A 194 46.72 8.76 0.64
C PRO A 194 46.27 10.07 -0.03
N GLY A 195 45.00 10.41 0.18
CA GLY A 195 44.38 11.62 -0.35
C GLY A 195 44.53 12.81 0.61
N PRO A 196 43.96 13.97 0.27
CA PRO A 196 43.71 15.01 1.26
C PRO A 196 42.79 14.51 2.38
N THR A 197 42.78 15.17 3.53
CA THR A 197 41.72 14.96 4.53
C THR A 197 40.35 15.29 3.91
N LEU A 198 39.27 14.74 4.46
CA LEU A 198 37.93 15.00 3.94
C LEU A 198 37.57 16.50 4.00
N SER A 199 38.00 17.19 5.04
CA SER A 199 37.85 18.65 5.17
C SER A 199 38.73 19.39 4.15
N GLU A 200 39.97 18.95 3.89
CA GLU A 200 40.80 19.54 2.83
C GLU A 200 40.19 19.34 1.44
N TRP A 201 39.64 18.16 1.16
CA TRP A 201 38.92 17.90 -0.09
C TRP A 201 37.72 18.82 -0.21
N PHE A 202 36.86 18.87 0.80
CA PHE A 202 35.66 19.72 0.78
C PHE A 202 36.05 21.20 0.61
N ASN A 203 37.11 21.63 1.28
CA ASN A 203 37.61 23.00 1.20
C ASN A 203 38.32 23.33 -0.12
N SER A 204 38.81 22.33 -0.85
CA SER A 204 39.42 22.51 -2.17
C SER A 204 38.40 22.81 -3.28
N LEU A 205 37.12 22.50 -3.04
CA LEU A 205 36.04 22.77 -3.98
C LEU A 205 35.66 24.26 -3.94
N THR A 206 35.56 24.86 -5.13
CA THR A 206 35.01 26.20 -5.30
C THR A 206 33.52 26.23 -4.98
N ASP A 207 32.99 27.41 -4.66
CA ASP A 207 31.57 27.57 -4.38
C ASP A 207 30.68 27.13 -5.57
N GLU A 208 31.14 27.35 -6.81
CA GLU A 208 30.46 26.89 -8.02
C GLU A 208 30.49 25.36 -8.16
N GLU A 209 31.59 24.70 -7.80
CA GLU A 209 31.67 23.24 -7.80
C GLU A 209 30.81 22.63 -6.70
N LEU A 210 30.82 23.21 -5.49
CA LEU A 210 29.99 22.79 -4.39
C LEU A 210 28.51 22.94 -4.72
N SER A 211 28.10 24.07 -5.30
CA SER A 211 26.71 24.28 -5.68
C SER A 211 26.22 23.26 -6.70
N ARG A 212 27.11 22.66 -7.51
CA ARG A 212 26.76 21.61 -8.49
C ARG A 212 27.02 20.18 -8.01
N THR A 213 27.54 20.01 -6.80
CA THR A 213 27.85 18.69 -6.25
C THR A 213 26.64 18.11 -5.52
N PHE A 214 26.16 16.99 -6.02
CA PHE A 214 25.10 16.18 -5.41
C PHE A 214 25.61 14.78 -5.10
N ALA A 215 24.78 14.04 -4.38
CA ALA A 215 24.87 12.60 -4.19
C ALA A 215 25.94 12.12 -3.22
N THR A 216 26.02 10.79 -3.15
CA THR A 216 27.08 10.04 -2.49
C THR A 216 28.25 9.79 -3.43
N ARG A 217 29.47 10.09 -3.01
CA ARG A 217 30.72 9.85 -3.73
C ARG A 217 31.69 9.05 -2.88
N TYR A 218 32.54 8.24 -3.51
CA TYR A 218 33.67 7.61 -2.84
C TYR A 218 34.88 8.54 -2.87
N ILE A 219 35.43 8.83 -1.69
CA ILE A 219 36.56 9.74 -1.53
C ILE A 219 37.66 9.01 -0.77
N LEU A 220 38.90 9.15 -1.22
CA LEU A 220 40.04 8.60 -0.52
C LEU A 220 40.46 9.57 0.59
N ASP A 221 40.44 9.12 1.85
CA ASP A 221 40.90 9.93 2.97
C ASP A 221 42.44 9.93 3.09
N ALA A 222 42.95 10.72 4.04
CA ALA A 222 44.38 10.81 4.34
C ALA A 222 45.01 9.49 4.81
N THR A 223 44.20 8.48 5.17
CA THR A 223 44.67 7.14 5.52
C THR A 223 44.74 6.19 4.32
N GLY A 224 44.36 6.67 3.13
CA GLY A 224 44.28 5.86 1.92
C GLY A 224 43.04 4.96 1.87
N LYS A 225 42.05 5.18 2.75
CA LYS A 225 40.80 4.43 2.80
C LYS A 225 39.71 5.18 2.05
N TYR A 226 38.87 4.43 1.35
CA TYR A 226 37.68 4.99 0.73
C TYR A 226 36.59 5.27 1.77
N ARG A 227 36.03 6.47 1.72
CA ARG A 227 34.91 6.95 2.53
C ARG A 227 33.76 7.26 1.59
N LEU A 228 32.56 6.85 1.99
CA LEU A 228 31.35 7.27 1.30
C LEU A 228 30.97 8.65 1.85
N VAL A 229 30.89 9.65 0.99
CA VAL A 229 30.59 11.03 1.34
C VAL A 229 29.31 11.48 0.64
N ALA A 230 28.33 11.96 1.40
CA ALA A 230 27.11 12.55 0.86
C ALA A 230 27.18 14.07 0.95
N VAL A 231 26.84 14.75 -0.14
CA VAL A 231 26.71 16.21 -0.19
C VAL A 231 25.26 16.56 -0.49
N ALA A 232 24.65 17.38 0.35
CA ALA A 232 23.32 17.91 0.12
C ALA A 232 23.28 19.42 0.37
N GLN A 233 22.24 20.05 -0.17
CA GLN A 233 22.11 21.49 -0.28
C GLN A 233 20.70 21.89 0.10
N ALA A 234 20.56 23.01 0.80
CA ALA A 234 19.27 23.63 1.03
C ALA A 234 19.40 25.14 0.93
N SER A 235 18.35 25.74 0.37
CA SER A 235 18.16 27.19 0.38
C SER A 235 17.03 27.55 1.32
N VAL A 236 17.11 28.71 1.94
CA VAL A 236 15.92 29.31 2.54
C VAL A 236 15.74 30.72 2.02
N SER A 237 14.54 31.01 1.53
CA SER A 237 14.14 32.33 1.10
C SER A 237 13.70 33.16 2.32
N GLY A 238 14.59 34.00 2.86
CA GLY A 238 14.23 35.01 3.86
C GLY A 238 15.43 35.64 4.59
N PRO A 239 15.28 36.84 5.19
CA PRO A 239 16.37 37.55 5.85
C PRO A 239 16.76 36.94 7.21
N GLY A 240 18.05 36.63 7.38
CA GLY A 240 18.77 36.62 8.66
C GLY A 240 18.74 35.34 9.50
N LEU A 241 17.57 34.80 9.83
CA LEU A 241 17.42 33.71 10.82
C LEU A 241 17.28 32.30 10.23
N LEU A 242 17.43 32.17 8.90
CA LEU A 242 17.09 30.94 8.17
C LEU A 242 18.31 30.18 7.66
N ALA A 243 19.53 30.71 7.84
CA ALA A 243 20.75 30.02 7.39
C ALA A 243 21.02 28.74 8.19
N ASP A 244 20.81 28.77 9.50
CA ASP A 244 20.98 27.60 10.37
C ASP A 244 19.95 26.51 10.02
N ALA A 245 18.70 26.90 9.80
CA ALA A 245 17.65 25.99 9.32
C ALA A 245 17.99 25.37 7.96
N ALA A 246 18.52 26.17 7.02
CA ALA A 246 19.02 25.65 5.74
C ALA A 246 20.12 24.60 5.96
N CYS A 247 21.08 24.90 6.84
CA CYS A 247 22.15 23.96 7.14
C CYS A 247 21.64 22.69 7.79
N ASP A 248 20.64 22.75 8.66
CA ASP A 248 20.08 21.56 9.31
C ASP A 248 19.27 20.70 8.34
N ILE A 249 18.54 21.31 7.40
CA ILE A 249 17.89 20.58 6.29
C ILE A 249 18.93 19.91 5.41
N ALA A 250 19.96 20.66 4.97
CA ALA A 250 21.04 20.12 4.15
C ALA A 250 21.77 18.98 4.87
N LYS A 251 21.97 19.09 6.20
CA LYS A 251 22.53 18.00 7.00
C LYS A 251 21.63 16.77 6.99
N GLY A 252 20.33 16.94 7.25
CA GLY A 252 19.35 15.85 7.25
C GLY A 252 19.31 15.09 5.91
N ASP A 253 19.28 15.82 4.80
CA ASP A 253 19.27 15.25 3.45
C ASP A 253 20.56 14.49 3.14
N ALA A 254 21.73 15.05 3.50
CA ALA A 254 23.02 14.37 3.32
C ALA A 254 23.07 13.06 4.12
N GLN A 255 22.58 13.04 5.35
CA GLN A 255 22.50 11.82 6.17
C GLN A 255 21.58 10.78 5.53
N GLN A 256 20.40 11.18 5.05
CA GLN A 256 19.45 10.29 4.42
C GLN A 256 20.04 9.65 3.15
N GLN A 257 20.69 10.43 2.29
CA GLN A 257 21.37 9.93 1.10
C GLN A 257 22.47 8.92 1.46
N LEU A 258 23.25 9.21 2.50
CA LEU A 258 24.31 8.36 2.99
C LEU A 258 23.78 7.02 3.53
N PHE A 259 22.69 7.04 4.31
CA PHE A 259 22.04 5.83 4.81
C PHE A 259 21.47 4.97 3.69
N HIS A 260 20.83 5.56 2.70
CA HIS A 260 20.31 4.83 1.56
C HIS A 260 21.44 4.13 0.77
N ALA A 261 22.54 4.84 0.50
CA ALA A 261 23.68 4.28 -0.22
C ALA A 261 24.41 3.19 0.58
N TYR A 262 24.58 3.38 1.90
CA TYR A 262 25.11 2.37 2.81
C TYR A 262 24.24 1.11 2.81
N ALA A 263 22.92 1.26 2.97
CA ALA A 263 22.01 0.13 3.03
C ALA A 263 21.99 -0.68 1.74
N THR A 264 22.03 0.00 0.59
CA THR A 264 22.17 -0.64 -0.73
C THR A 264 23.45 -1.46 -0.79
N THR A 265 24.57 -0.89 -0.34
CA THR A 265 25.89 -1.55 -0.31
C THR A 265 25.88 -2.81 0.55
N VAL A 266 25.33 -2.75 1.77
CA VAL A 266 25.24 -3.89 2.69
C VAL A 266 24.37 -5.00 2.12
N ALA A 267 23.18 -4.65 1.59
CA ALA A 267 22.25 -5.62 1.03
C ALA A 267 22.87 -6.39 -0.14
N CYS A 268 23.51 -5.68 -1.07
CA CYS A 268 24.19 -6.32 -2.19
C CYS A 268 25.44 -7.11 -1.78
N LYS A 269 26.20 -6.67 -0.77
CA LYS A 269 27.33 -7.45 -0.22
C LYS A 269 26.85 -8.80 0.31
N SER A 270 25.76 -8.80 1.08
CA SER A 270 25.15 -10.00 1.63
C SER A 270 24.64 -10.93 0.53
N LEU A 271 24.07 -10.37 -0.53
CA LEU A 271 23.69 -11.12 -1.72
C LEU A 271 24.89 -11.78 -2.42
N SER A 272 25.97 -11.03 -2.65
CA SER A 272 27.20 -11.55 -3.25
C SER A 272 27.84 -12.68 -2.43
N GLN A 273 27.87 -12.54 -1.09
CA GLN A 273 28.33 -13.59 -0.19
C GLN A 273 27.41 -14.82 -0.22
N SER A 274 26.10 -14.62 -0.28
CA SER A 274 25.13 -15.72 -0.38
C SER A 274 25.29 -16.50 -1.69
N LEU A 275 25.51 -15.79 -2.81
CA LEU A 275 25.73 -16.39 -4.13
C LEU A 275 27.04 -17.20 -4.21
N THR A 276 28.09 -16.76 -3.52
CA THR A 276 29.38 -17.48 -3.49
C THR A 276 29.36 -18.71 -2.58
N GLN A 277 28.53 -18.71 -1.52
CA GLN A 277 28.41 -19.82 -0.58
C GLN A 277 27.43 -20.91 -1.04
N THR A 278 26.45 -20.57 -1.89
CA THR A 278 25.43 -21.52 -2.36
C THR A 278 25.86 -22.18 -3.67
N LYS A 279 25.87 -23.53 -3.70
CA LYS A 279 26.15 -24.29 -4.93
C LYS A 279 24.96 -24.29 -5.89
N ALA A 280 23.75 -24.09 -5.37
CA ALA A 280 22.53 -24.04 -6.14
C ALA A 280 21.72 -22.78 -5.81
N VAL A 281 21.17 -22.21 -6.87
CA VAL A 281 20.27 -21.07 -6.91
C VAL A 281 19.09 -21.18 -5.93
N GLN A 282 18.54 -22.39 -5.80
CA GLN A 282 17.35 -22.64 -5.00
C GLN A 282 17.58 -22.41 -3.50
N ASP A 283 18.84 -22.46 -3.07
CA ASP A 283 19.28 -22.34 -1.67
C ASP A 283 19.51 -20.88 -1.24
N LEU A 284 19.34 -19.90 -2.14
CA LEU A 284 19.49 -18.48 -1.78
C LEU A 284 18.50 -18.08 -0.68
N PRO A 285 18.93 -17.27 0.31
CA PRO A 285 18.04 -16.73 1.34
C PRO A 285 16.82 -16.01 0.74
N LYS A 286 15.66 -16.12 1.38
CA LYS A 286 14.38 -15.59 0.87
C LYS A 286 14.42 -14.08 0.56
N GLN A 287 15.21 -13.31 1.30
CA GLN A 287 15.40 -11.88 1.09
C GLN A 287 16.02 -11.52 -0.27
N PHE A 288 16.61 -12.50 -0.96
CA PHE A 288 17.27 -12.35 -2.25
C PHE A 288 16.52 -13.02 -3.41
N LYS A 289 15.34 -13.62 -3.16
CA LYS A 289 14.60 -14.34 -4.21
C LYS A 289 13.80 -13.43 -5.15
N ASN A 290 13.57 -12.17 -4.79
CA ASN A 290 12.92 -11.20 -5.66
C ASN A 290 13.34 -9.75 -5.29
N ILE A 291 13.07 -8.83 -6.21
CA ILE A 291 13.43 -7.40 -6.12
C ILE A 291 12.75 -6.67 -4.95
N LYS A 292 11.52 -7.06 -4.60
CA LYS A 292 10.75 -6.44 -3.52
C LYS A 292 11.41 -6.73 -2.17
N ASN A 293 11.70 -8.00 -1.91
CA ASN A 293 12.35 -8.45 -0.68
C ASN A 293 13.76 -7.84 -0.53
N PHE A 294 14.46 -7.64 -1.65
CA PHE A 294 15.75 -6.96 -1.65
C PHE A 294 15.62 -5.50 -1.22
N ASN A 295 14.64 -4.76 -1.76
CA ASN A 295 14.36 -3.39 -1.37
C ASN A 295 13.91 -3.28 0.09
N ASP A 296 13.08 -4.22 0.58
CA ASP A 296 12.66 -4.26 1.98
C ASP A 296 13.87 -4.44 2.92
N LEU A 297 14.84 -5.26 2.53
CA LEU A 297 16.11 -5.42 3.26
C LEU A 297 16.92 -4.12 3.26
N VAL A 298 17.01 -3.41 2.12
CA VAL A 298 17.66 -2.10 2.04
C VAL A 298 16.99 -1.11 3.01
N THR A 299 15.66 -1.02 3.02
CA THR A 299 14.94 -0.14 3.95
C THR A 299 15.20 -0.51 5.41
N ALA A 300 15.20 -1.80 5.75
CA ALA A 300 15.48 -2.26 7.11
C ALA A 300 16.92 -1.93 7.56
N ILE A 301 17.91 -2.08 6.67
CA ILE A 301 19.31 -1.74 6.99
C ILE A 301 19.47 -0.22 7.14
N ALA A 302 18.78 0.60 6.33
CA ALA A 302 18.86 2.05 6.44
C ALA A 302 18.41 2.56 7.83
N GLN A 303 17.53 1.82 8.52
CA GLN A 303 17.07 2.14 9.87
C GLN A 303 18.11 1.87 10.97
N SER A 304 19.20 1.14 10.68
CA SER A 304 20.23 0.77 11.68
C SER A 304 21.15 1.91 12.11
N LYS A 305 20.99 3.12 11.56
CA LYS A 305 21.71 4.37 11.91
C LYS A 305 23.22 4.16 12.16
N PRO A 306 24.01 3.82 11.13
CA PRO A 306 25.46 3.70 11.28
C PRO A 306 26.09 5.03 11.75
N SER A 307 27.23 4.95 12.42
CA SER A 307 27.98 6.12 12.89
C SER A 307 28.45 6.97 11.71
N ILE A 308 27.87 8.15 11.56
CA ILE A 308 28.15 9.15 10.53
C ILE A 308 28.93 10.32 11.13
N GLU A 309 29.90 10.83 10.40
CA GLU A 309 30.73 11.96 10.79
C GLU A 309 30.35 13.17 9.92
N LEU A 310 30.02 14.30 10.55
CA LEU A 310 29.90 15.57 9.83
C LEU A 310 31.30 16.02 9.42
N ILE A 311 31.53 16.15 8.11
CA ILE A 311 32.83 16.63 7.59
C ILE A 311 32.91 18.14 7.81
N GLU A 312 31.95 18.87 7.22
CA GLU A 312 31.88 20.33 7.25
C GLU A 312 30.51 20.80 6.74
N SER A 313 30.15 22.04 7.06
CA SER A 313 29.03 22.75 6.44
C SER A 313 29.47 24.16 6.06
N ARG A 314 29.13 24.60 4.84
CA ARG A 314 29.50 25.91 4.30
C ARG A 314 28.28 26.61 3.71
N THR A 315 28.14 27.89 4.02
CA THR A 315 27.16 28.77 3.39
C THR A 315 27.81 29.52 2.25
N ILE A 316 27.25 29.43 1.04
CA ILE A 316 27.78 30.08 -0.17
C ILE A 316 26.71 30.97 -0.81
N ASN A 317 27.13 31.94 -1.63
CA ASN A 317 26.21 32.73 -2.45
C ASN A 317 26.13 32.08 -3.84
N ASP A 318 25.04 31.38 -4.12
CA ASP A 318 24.76 30.84 -5.43
C ASP A 318 24.23 31.93 -6.38
N PRO A 319 24.82 32.13 -7.57
CA PRO A 319 24.43 33.21 -8.48
C PRO A 319 22.99 33.09 -8.98
N SER A 320 22.42 31.88 -9.00
CA SER A 320 21.11 31.60 -9.57
C SER A 320 19.96 31.80 -8.58
N SER A 321 20.25 31.86 -7.28
CA SER A 321 19.23 31.66 -6.25
C SER A 321 19.50 32.33 -4.89
N GLY A 322 20.69 32.91 -4.68
CA GLY A 322 21.06 33.58 -3.43
C GLY A 322 21.83 32.69 -2.47
N LYS A 323 21.66 32.88 -1.16
CA LYS A 323 22.42 32.13 -0.14
C LYS A 323 21.92 30.69 -0.03
N ILE A 324 22.84 29.74 -0.13
CA ILE A 324 22.58 28.32 0.14
C ILE A 324 23.52 27.77 1.19
N CYS A 325 23.05 26.82 1.99
CA CYS A 325 23.90 26.04 2.86
C CYS A 325 24.14 24.65 2.25
N ILE A 326 25.39 24.22 2.31
CA ILE A 326 25.86 22.94 1.80
C ILE A 326 26.47 22.20 2.98
N ALA A 327 26.02 20.96 3.20
CA ALA A 327 26.55 20.09 4.25
C ALA A 327 27.10 18.80 3.63
N ALA A 328 28.23 18.34 4.16
CA ALA A 328 28.84 17.08 3.77
C ALA A 328 29.01 16.15 4.97
N TYR A 329 28.53 14.91 4.82
CA TYR A 329 28.72 13.84 5.80
C TYR A 329 29.55 12.72 5.21
N ALA A 330 30.38 12.10 6.04
CA ALA A 330 31.13 10.90 5.70
C ALA A 330 30.69 9.70 6.52
N LEU A 331 30.77 8.52 5.90
CA LEU A 331 30.64 7.24 6.57
C LEU A 331 31.94 6.45 6.46
N ALA A 332 32.41 5.92 7.58
CA ALA A 332 33.46 4.92 7.62
C ALA A 332 32.94 3.58 7.08
N LEU A 333 33.47 3.10 5.95
CA LEU A 333 33.04 1.81 5.36
C LEU A 333 33.58 0.59 6.13
N ASP A 334 34.54 0.80 7.03
CA ASP A 334 35.09 -0.24 7.91
C ASP A 334 33.98 -0.90 8.79
N ALA A 335 32.90 -0.17 9.10
CA ALA A 335 31.76 -0.65 9.86
C ALA A 335 30.82 -1.59 9.05
N VAL A 336 30.89 -1.56 7.72
CA VAL A 336 30.07 -2.40 6.80
C VAL A 336 30.47 -3.88 6.91
N ALA A 337 31.70 -4.18 7.34
CA ALA A 337 32.25 -5.53 7.32
C ALA A 337 31.71 -6.46 8.42
N THR A 338 31.20 -5.90 9.51
CA THR A 338 30.82 -6.67 10.72
C THR A 338 29.37 -6.47 11.15
N ALA A 339 28.59 -5.64 10.47
CA ALA A 339 27.18 -5.47 10.80
C ALA A 339 26.47 -6.82 10.61
N PRO A 340 26.01 -7.50 11.69
CA PRO A 340 25.20 -8.69 11.52
C PRO A 340 23.98 -8.25 10.72
N LEU A 341 23.64 -8.98 9.65
CA LEU A 341 22.31 -8.89 9.06
C LEU A 341 21.33 -8.95 10.23
N PRO A 342 20.26 -8.11 10.24
CA PRO A 342 19.25 -8.24 11.27
C PRO A 342 18.85 -9.70 11.29
N SER A 343 19.32 -10.44 12.31
CA SER A 343 18.87 -11.78 12.55
C SER A 343 17.38 -11.56 12.71
N THR A 344 16.58 -12.23 11.89
CA THR A 344 15.14 -12.27 12.12
C THR A 344 15.00 -12.81 13.53
N SER A 345 14.90 -11.90 14.50
CA SER A 345 14.70 -12.22 15.90
C SER A 345 13.47 -13.11 15.85
N GLN A 346 13.66 -14.37 16.23
CA GLN A 346 12.53 -15.27 16.35
C GLN A 346 11.54 -14.55 17.26
N PRO A 347 10.35 -14.19 16.77
CA PRO A 347 9.28 -13.81 17.67
C PRO A 347 9.10 -15.03 18.56
N GLN A 348 9.10 -14.81 19.87
CA GLN A 348 8.77 -15.85 20.83
C GLN A 348 7.46 -16.50 20.38
N GLY A 349 7.49 -17.83 20.21
CA GLY A 349 6.50 -18.61 19.46
C GLY A 349 5.05 -18.40 19.90
N GLY A 350 4.41 -17.41 19.30
CA GLY A 350 3.00 -17.08 19.47
C GLY A 350 2.24 -17.20 18.16
N CYS A 351 0.94 -17.35 18.26
CA CYS A 351 0.05 -17.27 17.10
C CYS A 351 0.03 -15.82 16.59
N PRO A 352 -0.17 -15.61 15.29
CA PRO A 352 -0.17 -14.25 14.73
C PRO A 352 -1.25 -13.40 15.40
N PRO A 353 -0.97 -12.12 15.68
CA PRO A 353 -1.90 -11.26 16.41
C PRO A 353 -3.21 -11.12 15.65
N VAL A 354 -4.33 -11.23 16.38
CA VAL A 354 -5.68 -11.11 15.86
C VAL A 354 -6.22 -9.71 16.18
N PRO A 355 -6.88 -9.01 15.23
CA PRO A 355 -7.55 -7.75 15.51
C PRO A 355 -8.54 -7.87 16.69
N GLU A 356 -8.58 -6.89 17.59
CA GLU A 356 -9.38 -6.94 18.84
C GLU A 356 -10.88 -7.22 18.58
N ASN A 357 -11.44 -6.69 17.48
CA ASN A 357 -12.82 -6.93 17.07
C ASN A 357 -13.11 -8.37 16.61
N MET A 358 -12.07 -9.15 16.32
CA MET A 358 -12.17 -10.55 15.88
C MET A 358 -11.80 -11.57 16.96
N VAL A 359 -11.25 -11.14 18.10
CA VAL A 359 -10.79 -12.05 19.18
C VAL A 359 -11.91 -12.96 19.70
N LYS A 360 -13.16 -12.48 19.70
CA LYS A 360 -14.33 -13.29 20.11
C LYS A 360 -14.66 -14.43 19.12
N PHE A 361 -14.28 -14.26 17.86
CA PHE A 361 -14.65 -15.14 16.74
C PHE A 361 -13.48 -15.96 16.22
N ILE A 362 -12.26 -15.72 16.71
CA ILE A 362 -11.07 -16.41 16.25
C ILE A 362 -10.46 -17.20 17.39
N ARG A 363 -10.22 -18.49 17.15
CA ARG A 363 -9.54 -19.37 18.08
C ARG A 363 -8.17 -19.73 17.53
N PRO A 364 -7.07 -19.43 18.25
CA PRO A 364 -5.77 -19.97 17.91
C PRO A 364 -5.72 -21.46 18.22
N VAL A 365 -5.31 -22.27 17.24
CA VAL A 365 -5.12 -23.71 17.36
C VAL A 365 -3.75 -24.08 16.85
N GLN A 366 -2.98 -24.77 17.67
CA GLN A 366 -1.68 -25.32 17.29
C GLN A 366 -1.85 -26.76 16.82
N THR A 367 -1.34 -27.06 15.63
CA THR A 367 -1.41 -28.38 15.01
C THR A 367 -0.10 -28.72 14.30
N SER A 368 0.06 -30.02 14.02
CA SER A 368 1.19 -30.55 13.27
C SER A 368 0.68 -31.41 12.12
N GLY A 369 1.41 -31.41 11.01
CA GLY A 369 1.13 -32.23 9.84
C GLY A 369 2.43 -32.76 9.24
N SER A 370 2.33 -33.91 8.59
CA SER A 370 3.44 -34.59 7.93
C SER A 370 3.12 -34.76 6.45
N GLY A 371 4.10 -34.68 5.55
CA GLY A 371 3.83 -34.81 4.11
C GLY A 371 5.07 -35.16 3.30
N ILE A 372 4.88 -35.61 2.06
CA ILE A 372 5.98 -35.97 1.15
C ILE A 372 6.80 -34.71 0.78
N ASN A 373 6.18 -33.53 0.84
CA ASN A 373 6.83 -32.23 0.66
C ASN A 373 6.27 -31.20 1.67
N GLU A 374 6.95 -30.05 1.80
CA GLU A 374 6.56 -28.98 2.76
C GLU A 374 5.11 -28.51 2.55
N ALA A 375 4.65 -28.41 1.31
CA ALA A 375 3.29 -28.01 0.98
C ALA A 375 2.25 -29.01 1.52
N ALA A 376 2.46 -30.31 1.30
CA ALA A 376 1.58 -31.36 1.79
C ALA A 376 1.55 -31.41 3.33
N ALA A 377 2.69 -31.19 3.99
CA ALA A 377 2.78 -31.15 5.44
C ALA A 377 1.99 -29.96 6.03
N ILE A 378 2.09 -28.78 5.41
CA ILE A 378 1.31 -27.59 5.79
C ILE A 378 -0.19 -27.82 5.57
N THR A 379 -0.58 -28.37 4.41
CA THR A 379 -1.99 -28.69 4.11
C THR A 379 -2.56 -29.65 5.15
N GLN A 380 -1.82 -30.71 5.49
CA GLN A 380 -2.24 -31.66 6.52
C GLN A 380 -2.35 -30.99 7.90
N ALA A 381 -1.41 -30.12 8.26
CA ALA A 381 -1.44 -29.40 9.53
C ALA A 381 -2.66 -28.46 9.63
N LEU A 382 -3.00 -27.75 8.54
CA LEU A 382 -4.17 -26.88 8.46
C LEU A 382 -5.48 -27.67 8.52
N MET A 383 -5.55 -28.81 7.84
CA MET A 383 -6.71 -29.71 7.89
C MET A 383 -6.94 -30.27 9.30
N GLU A 384 -5.87 -30.67 9.98
CA GLU A 384 -5.92 -31.09 11.39
C GLU A 384 -6.41 -29.94 12.29
N ALA A 385 -6.03 -28.70 12.00
CA ALA A 385 -6.51 -27.52 12.74
C ALA A 385 -8.03 -27.36 12.59
N ILE A 386 -8.53 -27.41 11.36
CA ILE A 386 -9.97 -27.33 11.06
C ILE A 386 -10.72 -28.49 11.73
N ASN A 387 -10.21 -29.72 11.64
CA ASN A 387 -10.84 -30.90 12.24
C ASN A 387 -10.94 -30.79 13.76
N ARG A 388 -9.91 -30.28 14.45
CA ARG A 388 -9.94 -30.11 15.92
C ARG A 388 -11.00 -29.12 16.38
N ASP A 389 -11.25 -28.04 15.64
CA ASP A 389 -12.35 -27.12 15.98
C ASP A 389 -13.71 -27.69 15.55
N GLY A 390 -13.77 -28.43 14.43
CA GLY A 390 -14.96 -29.15 13.96
C GLY A 390 -15.46 -30.24 14.92
N VAL A 391 -14.58 -30.88 15.68
CA VAL A 391 -14.95 -31.88 16.72
C VAL A 391 -15.79 -31.26 17.86
N HIS A 392 -15.74 -29.94 18.07
CA HIS A 392 -16.63 -29.27 19.04
C HIS A 392 -18.04 -28.95 18.47
N VAL A 393 -18.25 -29.08 17.16
CA VAL A 393 -19.57 -28.93 16.49
C VAL A 393 -20.38 -30.24 16.53
N ALA A 394 -19.85 -31.30 17.15
CA ALA A 394 -20.39 -32.66 17.21
C ALA A 394 -21.76 -32.84 17.93
N GLY A 395 -22.51 -31.76 18.17
CA GLY A 395 -23.84 -31.79 18.79
C GLY A 395 -25.02 -31.80 17.82
N ASP A 396 -24.86 -31.32 16.57
CA ASP A 396 -25.99 -31.14 15.63
C ASP A 396 -25.79 -31.91 14.30
N SER A 397 -26.54 -33.01 14.14
CA SER A 397 -26.40 -33.99 13.04
C SER A 397 -26.60 -33.45 11.62
N LYS A 398 -27.27 -32.29 11.45
CA LYS A 398 -27.42 -31.63 10.14
C LYS A 398 -26.25 -30.70 9.82
N LEU A 399 -25.76 -29.95 10.80
CA LEU A 399 -24.55 -29.14 10.70
C LEU A 399 -23.33 -30.02 10.42
N GLU A 400 -23.28 -31.22 11.00
CA GLU A 400 -22.20 -32.17 10.76
C GLU A 400 -22.08 -32.58 9.28
N LYS A 401 -23.22 -32.79 8.60
CA LYS A 401 -23.24 -33.17 7.17
C LYS A 401 -22.80 -32.01 6.28
N SER A 402 -23.32 -30.80 6.49
CA SER A 402 -22.92 -29.63 5.71
C SER A 402 -21.47 -29.22 5.97
N TYR A 403 -20.99 -29.37 7.21
CA TYR A 403 -19.59 -29.08 7.57
C TYR A 403 -18.62 -30.08 6.91
N LYS A 404 -18.96 -31.38 6.89
CA LYS A 404 -18.16 -32.40 6.18
C LYS A 404 -18.12 -32.19 4.66
N GLU A 405 -19.19 -31.70 4.06
CA GLU A 405 -19.24 -31.34 2.63
C GLU A 405 -18.43 -30.07 2.33
N ALA A 406 -18.49 -29.05 3.21
CA ALA A 406 -17.68 -27.85 3.10
C ALA A 406 -16.17 -28.13 3.24
N ILE A 407 -15.77 -29.04 4.15
CA ILE A 407 -14.37 -29.45 4.29
C ILE A 407 -13.82 -30.06 2.98
N LYS A 408 -14.63 -30.80 2.23
CA LYS A 408 -14.21 -31.39 0.95
C LYS A 408 -13.93 -30.34 -0.12
N SER A 409 -14.73 -29.28 -0.23
CA SER A 409 -14.49 -28.20 -1.21
C SER A 409 -13.33 -27.29 -0.80
N VAL A 410 -13.13 -27.11 0.52
CA VAL A 410 -11.98 -26.38 1.08
C VAL A 410 -10.66 -27.09 0.80
N ASN A 411 -10.63 -28.42 0.76
CA ASN A 411 -9.40 -29.19 0.50
C ASN A 411 -8.76 -28.84 -0.87
N ASP A 412 -9.57 -28.68 -1.91
CA ASP A 412 -9.09 -28.32 -3.26
C ASP A 412 -8.61 -26.86 -3.34
N GLN A 413 -9.24 -25.96 -2.59
CA GLN A 413 -8.84 -24.55 -2.50
C GLN A 413 -7.57 -24.37 -1.66
N VAL A 414 -7.49 -25.04 -0.51
CA VAL A 414 -6.32 -25.00 0.37
C VAL A 414 -5.11 -25.55 -0.37
N SER A 415 -5.24 -26.66 -1.10
CA SER A 415 -4.12 -27.22 -1.87
C SER A 415 -3.59 -26.25 -2.93
N LYS A 416 -4.48 -25.65 -3.75
CA LYS A 416 -4.08 -24.67 -4.79
C LYS A 416 -3.46 -23.41 -4.20
N VAL A 417 -4.02 -22.89 -3.10
CA VAL A 417 -3.50 -21.67 -2.45
C VAL A 417 -2.20 -21.97 -1.71
N VAL A 418 -2.06 -23.11 -1.03
CA VAL A 418 -0.81 -23.51 -0.37
C VAL A 418 0.30 -23.71 -1.41
N GLU A 419 0.02 -24.34 -2.56
CA GLU A 419 1.00 -24.47 -3.66
C GLU A 419 1.46 -23.10 -4.19
N ALA A 420 0.52 -22.16 -4.43
CA ALA A 420 0.84 -20.81 -4.85
C ALA A 420 1.57 -19.98 -3.77
N THR A 421 1.29 -20.24 -2.49
CA THR A 421 1.82 -19.44 -1.36
C THR A 421 3.15 -19.98 -0.83
N VAL A 422 3.42 -21.29 -0.95
CA VAL A 422 4.75 -21.88 -0.70
C VAL A 422 5.79 -21.27 -1.65
N ALA A 423 5.39 -20.88 -2.87
CA ALA A 423 6.23 -20.13 -3.79
C ALA A 423 6.55 -18.68 -3.34
N GLN A 424 5.74 -18.07 -2.46
CA GLN A 424 5.88 -16.66 -2.02
C GLN A 424 6.60 -16.45 -0.67
N GLY A 425 6.80 -17.49 0.14
CA GLY A 425 7.85 -17.53 1.16
C GLY A 425 7.67 -16.78 2.51
N SER A 426 6.56 -16.08 2.80
CA SER A 426 6.35 -15.42 4.12
C SER A 426 6.09 -16.42 5.28
N ARG A 427 6.35 -16.03 6.55
CA ARG A 427 6.10 -16.83 7.78
C ARG A 427 4.67 -16.68 8.33
N THR A 428 4.15 -15.46 8.37
CA THR A 428 2.75 -15.16 8.71
C THR A 428 1.96 -15.02 7.42
N ARG A 429 0.82 -15.72 7.32
CA ARG A 429 0.01 -15.77 6.11
C ARG A 429 -1.45 -15.61 6.47
N THR A 430 -2.08 -14.58 5.94
CA THR A 430 -3.52 -14.37 6.07
C THR A 430 -4.22 -15.16 4.98
N PHE A 431 -5.03 -16.13 5.39
CA PHE A 431 -5.92 -16.87 4.51
C PHE A 431 -7.28 -16.17 4.55
N SER A 432 -7.86 -15.83 3.40
CA SER A 432 -9.20 -15.25 3.33
C SER A 432 -10.27 -16.29 3.00
N SER A 433 -9.95 -17.59 2.97
CA SER A 433 -10.93 -18.64 2.71
C SER A 433 -11.59 -19.09 4.03
N GLY A 434 -12.73 -18.46 4.36
CA GLY A 434 -13.83 -18.93 5.21
C GLY A 434 -13.55 -19.41 6.65
N PHE A 435 -12.58 -20.30 6.87
CA PHE A 435 -12.34 -21.03 8.11
C PHE A 435 -11.00 -20.72 8.76
N ILE A 436 -9.98 -20.30 8.01
CA ILE A 436 -8.66 -19.97 8.55
C ILE A 436 -8.41 -18.49 8.24
N HIS A 437 -8.23 -17.66 9.26
CA HIS A 437 -7.94 -16.23 9.09
C HIS A 437 -6.45 -16.01 8.82
N SER A 438 -5.60 -16.63 9.64
CA SER A 438 -4.16 -16.56 9.45
C SER A 438 -3.48 -17.78 10.04
N TYR A 439 -2.28 -18.10 9.56
CA TYR A 439 -1.44 -19.10 10.19
C TYR A 439 0.02 -18.69 10.18
N GLU A 440 0.76 -19.23 11.13
CA GLU A 440 2.21 -19.09 11.23
C GLU A 440 2.86 -20.45 11.40
N VAL A 441 3.92 -20.69 10.64
CA VAL A 441 4.71 -21.91 10.75
C VAL A 441 5.71 -21.75 11.89
N LEU A 442 5.50 -22.51 12.97
CA LEU A 442 6.32 -22.51 14.17
C LEU A 442 7.59 -23.34 13.98
N GLU A 443 7.44 -24.56 13.47
CA GLU A 443 8.55 -25.51 13.25
C GLU A 443 8.42 -26.20 11.90
N ARG A 444 9.59 -26.50 11.30
CA ARG A 444 9.70 -27.28 10.06
C ARG A 444 10.95 -28.13 10.12
N GLY A 445 10.84 -29.41 9.76
CA GLY A 445 11.97 -30.33 9.72
C GLY A 445 11.72 -31.52 8.80
N PRO A 446 12.76 -32.09 8.19
CA PRO A 446 12.63 -33.36 7.48
C PRO A 446 12.33 -34.48 8.49
N ASN A 447 11.39 -35.35 8.16
CA ASN A 447 11.08 -36.55 8.91
C ASN A 447 12.10 -37.66 8.55
N ALA A 448 12.30 -38.63 9.45
CA ALA A 448 13.20 -39.78 9.26
C ALA A 448 12.92 -40.57 7.97
N ASN A 449 11.69 -40.51 7.45
CA ASN A 449 11.25 -41.21 6.25
C ASN A 449 11.44 -40.40 4.95
N GLY A 450 12.19 -39.29 4.97
CA GLY A 450 12.40 -38.44 3.80
C GLY A 450 11.23 -37.50 3.45
N GLY A 451 10.21 -37.43 4.32
CA GLY A 451 9.13 -36.44 4.25
C GLY A 451 9.45 -35.17 5.03
N PHE A 452 8.45 -34.31 5.22
CA PHE A 452 8.51 -33.08 6.03
C PHE A 452 7.49 -33.14 7.15
N ASP A 453 7.90 -32.74 8.35
CA ASP A 453 7.01 -32.46 9.48
C ASP A 453 6.96 -30.95 9.72
N VAL A 454 5.75 -30.43 9.89
CA VAL A 454 5.50 -29.00 10.11
C VAL A 454 4.58 -28.82 11.30
N ARG A 455 4.93 -27.89 12.21
CA ARG A 455 4.06 -27.42 13.29
C ARG A 455 3.64 -25.99 13.00
N ILE A 456 2.34 -25.72 13.06
CA ILE A 456 1.76 -24.41 12.78
C ILE A 456 0.93 -23.93 13.97
N CYS A 457 0.78 -22.61 14.12
CA CYS A 457 -0.38 -22.04 14.79
C CYS A 457 -1.31 -21.41 13.76
N ALA A 458 -2.55 -21.88 13.71
CA ALA A 458 -3.60 -21.33 12.85
C ALA A 458 -4.66 -20.63 13.69
N ASN A 459 -5.04 -19.42 13.26
CA ASN A 459 -6.17 -18.66 13.76
C ASN A 459 -7.42 -19.09 12.98
N ILE A 460 -8.24 -19.94 13.61
CA ILE A 460 -9.45 -20.50 13.00
C ILE A 460 -10.62 -19.58 13.30
N VAL A 461 -11.38 -19.24 12.26
CA VAL A 461 -12.58 -18.43 12.33
C VAL A 461 -13.76 -19.31 12.72
N ARG A 462 -14.46 -18.95 13.79
CA ARG A 462 -15.72 -19.56 14.21
C ARG A 462 -16.88 -18.83 13.56
N PHE A 463 -17.67 -19.55 12.77
CA PHE A 463 -18.92 -19.04 12.24
C PHE A 463 -19.93 -18.87 13.39
N ASP A 464 -20.39 -17.64 13.62
CA ASP A 464 -21.55 -17.36 14.44
C ASP A 464 -22.76 -17.16 13.51
N PRO A 465 -23.79 -18.03 13.55
CA PRO A 465 -25.00 -17.86 12.75
C PRO A 465 -25.73 -16.53 12.97
N LYS A 466 -25.46 -15.85 14.10
CA LYS A 466 -26.03 -14.54 14.45
C LYS A 466 -25.18 -13.37 13.99
N ASP A 467 -23.90 -13.59 13.67
CA ASP A 467 -22.97 -12.59 13.13
C ASP A 467 -22.14 -13.22 12.00
N PRO A 468 -22.75 -13.38 10.80
CA PRO A 468 -22.11 -14.07 9.69
C PRO A 468 -20.90 -13.32 9.12
N ARG A 469 -20.73 -12.03 9.48
CA ARG A 469 -19.65 -11.16 8.97
C ARG A 469 -18.99 -10.34 10.08
N PHE A 470 -18.41 -10.99 11.09
CA PHE A 470 -17.36 -10.47 11.99
C PHE A 470 -17.29 -8.93 12.18
N GLY A 471 -18.34 -8.32 12.72
CA GLY A 471 -18.37 -6.88 13.01
C GLY A 471 -18.59 -5.95 11.81
N LEU A 472 -18.94 -6.48 10.64
CA LEU A 472 -19.45 -5.76 9.48
C LEU A 472 -20.98 -5.88 9.42
N PRO A 473 -21.68 -4.92 8.79
CA PRO A 473 -23.13 -5.03 8.57
C PRO A 473 -23.48 -6.31 7.81
N PRO A 474 -24.51 -7.06 8.24
CA PRO A 474 -24.94 -8.26 7.53
C PRO A 474 -25.47 -7.88 6.15
N THR A 475 -25.22 -8.76 5.20
CA THR A 475 -25.59 -8.56 3.80
C THR A 475 -26.88 -9.31 3.47
N ILE A 476 -27.87 -8.61 2.94
CA ILE A 476 -29.18 -9.16 2.61
C ILE A 476 -29.39 -9.06 1.10
N ALA A 477 -29.69 -10.19 0.46
CA ALA A 477 -30.22 -10.21 -0.91
C ALA A 477 -31.74 -10.24 -0.86
N VAL A 478 -32.38 -9.34 -1.62
CA VAL A 478 -33.83 -9.35 -1.81
C VAL A 478 -34.12 -10.16 -3.07
N LEU A 479 -34.86 -11.27 -2.94
CA LEU A 479 -35.32 -12.02 -4.11
C LEU A 479 -36.60 -11.44 -4.67
N SER A 480 -36.88 -11.80 -5.93
CA SER A 480 -38.13 -11.45 -6.59
C SER A 480 -39.34 -11.87 -5.75
N CYS A 481 -40.27 -10.93 -5.60
CA CYS A 481 -41.47 -11.10 -4.80
C CYS A 481 -42.44 -12.05 -5.51
N SER A 482 -43.01 -13.00 -4.75
CA SER A 482 -44.03 -13.91 -5.26
C SER A 482 -45.44 -13.39 -4.94
N VAL A 483 -46.45 -13.75 -5.73
CA VAL A 483 -47.83 -13.28 -5.53
C VAL A 483 -48.78 -14.47 -5.51
N ALA A 484 -49.65 -14.51 -4.51
CA ALA A 484 -50.70 -15.52 -4.46
C ALA A 484 -51.70 -15.32 -5.62
N PRO A 485 -52.22 -16.40 -6.24
CA PRO A 485 -53.18 -16.28 -7.34
C PRO A 485 -54.40 -15.45 -6.95
N GLY A 486 -54.71 -14.41 -7.73
CA GLY A 486 -55.86 -13.53 -7.46
C GLY A 486 -55.70 -12.60 -6.25
N ALA A 487 -54.48 -12.45 -5.71
CA ALA A 487 -54.20 -11.60 -4.55
C ALA A 487 -54.49 -10.12 -4.80
N VAL A 488 -54.30 -9.64 -6.04
CA VAL A 488 -54.41 -8.21 -6.38
C VAL A 488 -55.77 -7.89 -6.98
N LYS A 489 -56.57 -7.11 -6.26
CA LYS A 489 -57.91 -6.65 -6.66
C LYS A 489 -58.05 -5.14 -6.51
N VAL A 490 -58.52 -4.47 -7.56
CA VAL A 490 -58.82 -3.04 -7.54
C VAL A 490 -60.25 -2.84 -8.02
N ALA A 491 -61.07 -2.19 -7.20
CA ALA A 491 -62.51 -2.04 -7.41
C ALA A 491 -63.23 -3.37 -7.68
N GLY A 492 -62.81 -4.44 -6.99
CA GLY A 492 -63.35 -5.80 -7.15
C GLY A 492 -62.82 -6.58 -8.37
N ASN A 493 -62.13 -5.92 -9.30
CA ASN A 493 -61.55 -6.57 -10.48
C ASN A 493 -60.12 -7.04 -10.22
N GLN A 494 -59.76 -8.21 -10.76
CA GLN A 494 -58.39 -8.70 -10.71
C GLN A 494 -57.50 -7.87 -11.64
N VAL A 495 -56.36 -7.42 -11.14
CA VAL A 495 -55.38 -6.62 -11.89
C VAL A 495 -54.07 -7.41 -12.02
N ASP A 496 -53.26 -7.05 -13.03
CA ASP A 496 -51.90 -7.58 -13.14
C ASP A 496 -51.11 -7.30 -11.87
N ALA A 497 -50.43 -8.32 -11.38
CA ALA A 497 -49.67 -8.28 -10.14
C ALA A 497 -48.23 -7.79 -10.33
N LEU A 498 -47.71 -7.81 -11.57
CA LEU A 498 -46.33 -7.43 -11.87
C LEU A 498 -45.96 -6.00 -11.44
N PRO A 499 -46.81 -4.98 -11.61
CA PRO A 499 -46.49 -3.63 -11.11
C PRO A 499 -46.36 -3.58 -9.58
N PHE A 500 -47.15 -4.40 -8.87
CA PHE A 500 -47.13 -4.47 -7.41
C PHE A 500 -45.91 -5.21 -6.87
N THR A 501 -45.46 -6.28 -7.55
CA THR A 501 -44.22 -6.96 -7.15
C THR A 501 -43.02 -6.05 -7.28
N GLN A 502 -42.89 -5.37 -8.42
CA GLN A 502 -41.79 -4.41 -8.66
C GLN A 502 -41.82 -3.25 -7.65
N LEU A 503 -43.02 -2.80 -7.28
CA LEU A 503 -43.16 -1.76 -6.26
C LEU A 503 -42.73 -2.25 -4.88
N VAL A 504 -43.15 -3.45 -4.48
CA VAL A 504 -42.78 -4.05 -3.19
C VAL A 504 -41.27 -4.29 -3.12
N GLU A 505 -40.66 -4.83 -4.18
CA GLU A 505 -39.21 -5.03 -4.27
C GLU A 505 -38.45 -3.71 -4.08
N ARG A 506 -38.78 -2.67 -4.85
CA ARG A 506 -38.14 -1.34 -4.73
C ARG A 506 -38.37 -0.70 -3.36
N ALA A 507 -39.57 -0.85 -2.80
CA ALA A 507 -39.88 -0.31 -1.48
C ALA A 507 -39.05 -1.00 -0.40
N LEU A 508 -38.95 -2.34 -0.44
CA LEU A 508 -38.12 -3.12 0.48
C LEU A 508 -36.64 -2.74 0.38
N GLU A 509 -36.08 -2.69 -0.83
CA GLU A 509 -34.69 -2.30 -1.05
C GLU A 509 -34.40 -0.91 -0.49
N ARG A 510 -35.27 0.05 -0.80
CA ARG A 510 -35.14 1.43 -0.33
C ARG A 510 -35.19 1.50 1.20
N GLU A 511 -36.14 0.82 1.83
CA GLU A 511 -36.27 0.81 3.30
C GLU A 511 -35.09 0.11 3.98
N LEU A 512 -34.58 -0.98 3.39
CA LEU A 512 -33.39 -1.67 3.87
C LEU A 512 -32.13 -0.80 3.73
N LEU A 513 -31.94 -0.12 2.60
CA LEU A 513 -30.84 0.82 2.38
C LEU A 513 -30.94 2.04 3.33
N ALA A 514 -32.14 2.59 3.50
CA ALA A 514 -32.40 3.71 4.41
C ALA A 514 -32.07 3.36 5.87
N SER A 515 -32.20 2.09 6.25
CA SER A 515 -31.84 1.63 7.59
C SER A 515 -30.35 1.79 7.91
N LYS A 516 -29.47 1.74 6.90
CA LYS A 516 -27.99 1.69 7.02
C LYS A 516 -27.46 0.57 7.93
N LYS A 517 -28.32 -0.36 8.35
CA LYS A 517 -27.95 -1.52 9.19
C LYS A 517 -27.51 -2.72 8.36
N TYR A 518 -27.81 -2.72 7.06
CA TYR A 518 -27.63 -3.83 6.15
C TYR A 518 -26.91 -3.38 4.90
N GLN A 519 -26.08 -4.27 4.35
CA GLN A 519 -25.62 -4.13 2.97
C GLN A 519 -26.64 -4.86 2.08
N VAL A 520 -27.34 -4.13 1.22
CA VAL A 520 -28.36 -4.72 0.34
C VAL A 520 -27.72 -5.09 -0.99
N ILE A 521 -27.89 -6.34 -1.41
CA ILE A 521 -27.52 -6.80 -2.76
C ILE A 521 -28.79 -6.80 -3.60
N ASP A 522 -28.80 -5.97 -4.63
CA ASP A 522 -29.82 -5.98 -5.68
C ASP A 522 -29.48 -7.08 -6.70
N GLN A 523 -30.27 -8.16 -6.72
CA GLN A 523 -30.08 -9.25 -7.66
C GLN A 523 -30.48 -8.89 -9.11
N ALA A 524 -31.40 -7.93 -9.29
CA ALA A 524 -31.73 -7.42 -10.62
C ALA A 524 -30.54 -6.63 -11.20
N PHE A 525 -29.79 -5.94 -10.35
CA PHE A 525 -28.53 -5.29 -10.70
C PHE A 525 -27.39 -6.28 -10.92
N ASP A 526 -27.34 -7.41 -10.19
CA ASP A 526 -26.28 -8.40 -10.30
C ASP A 526 -26.20 -9.03 -11.71
N ASN A 527 -27.34 -9.32 -12.35
CA ASN A 527 -27.35 -9.77 -13.75
C ASN A 527 -26.71 -8.75 -14.71
N ARG A 528 -26.94 -7.45 -14.48
CA ARG A 528 -26.38 -6.35 -15.28
C ARG A 528 -24.90 -6.12 -14.95
N LEU A 529 -24.51 -6.34 -13.69
CA LEU A 529 -23.14 -6.29 -13.23
C LEU A 529 -22.32 -7.46 -13.79
N GLN A 530 -22.88 -8.67 -13.85
CA GLN A 530 -22.27 -9.84 -14.50
C GLN A 530 -22.07 -9.61 -16.00
N GLN A 531 -23.05 -9.00 -16.68
CA GLN A 531 -22.89 -8.58 -18.08
C GLN A 531 -21.75 -7.56 -18.24
N LEU A 532 -21.66 -6.54 -17.37
CA LEU A 532 -20.56 -5.58 -17.36
C LEU A 532 -19.21 -6.25 -17.06
N ARG A 533 -19.16 -7.15 -16.08
CA ARG A 533 -17.97 -7.96 -15.75
C ARG A 533 -17.49 -8.75 -16.96
N ASN A 534 -18.39 -9.44 -17.66
CA ASN A 534 -18.05 -10.19 -18.86
C ASN A 534 -17.48 -9.28 -19.95
N GLN A 535 -18.00 -8.06 -20.10
CA GLN A 535 -17.44 -7.06 -21.01
C GLN A 535 -16.06 -6.56 -20.56
N PHE A 536 -15.83 -6.37 -19.25
CA PHE A 536 -14.53 -5.98 -18.70
C PHE A 536 -13.49 -7.08 -18.84
N VAL A 537 -13.84 -8.34 -18.57
CA VAL A 537 -12.98 -9.51 -18.79
C VAL A 537 -12.61 -9.62 -20.27
N GLN A 538 -13.55 -9.41 -21.19
CA GLN A 538 -13.26 -9.39 -22.64
C GLN A 538 -12.30 -8.24 -23.03
N ARG A 539 -12.47 -7.04 -22.46
CA ARG A 539 -11.56 -5.90 -22.70
C ARG A 539 -10.17 -6.13 -22.08
N ALA A 540 -10.11 -6.79 -20.94
CA ALA A 540 -8.87 -7.18 -20.27
C ALA A 540 -8.09 -8.22 -21.07
N GLN A 541 -8.76 -9.24 -21.62
CA GLN A 541 -8.17 -10.20 -22.55
C GLN A 541 -7.60 -9.54 -23.81
N GLN A 542 -8.12 -8.37 -24.18
CA GLN A 542 -7.61 -7.56 -25.30
C GLN A 542 -6.49 -6.58 -24.90
N GLY A 543 -6.01 -6.62 -23.65
CA GLY A 543 -4.93 -5.74 -23.15
C GLY A 543 -5.33 -4.26 -23.04
N ARG A 544 -6.63 -3.94 -23.00
CA ARG A 544 -7.16 -2.56 -22.98
C ARG A 544 -7.57 -2.08 -21.58
N VAL A 545 -7.20 -2.80 -20.53
CA VAL A 545 -7.60 -2.52 -19.16
C VAL A 545 -6.37 -2.59 -18.26
N ASP A 546 -6.20 -1.57 -17.42
CA ASP A 546 -5.13 -1.49 -16.43
C ASP A 546 -5.23 -2.63 -15.39
N GLU A 547 -4.11 -3.19 -14.96
CA GLU A 547 -4.07 -4.34 -14.02
C GLU A 547 -4.71 -4.01 -12.66
N MET A 548 -4.71 -2.73 -12.28
CA MET A 548 -5.34 -2.23 -11.07
C MET A 548 -6.87 -2.19 -11.15
N GLU A 549 -7.45 -2.05 -12.36
CA GLU A 549 -8.91 -2.16 -12.59
C GLU A 549 -9.35 -3.63 -12.57
N LEU A 550 -8.49 -4.55 -13.02
CA LEU A 550 -8.70 -6.00 -12.93
C LEU A 550 -8.82 -6.49 -11.48
N MET A 551 -8.03 -5.93 -10.56
CA MET A 551 -8.08 -6.30 -9.14
C MET A 551 -9.39 -5.89 -8.44
N LYS A 552 -10.10 -4.87 -8.94
CA LYS A 552 -11.39 -4.43 -8.39
C LYS A 552 -12.53 -5.39 -8.71
N LEU A 553 -12.39 -6.24 -9.74
CA LEU A 553 -13.41 -7.20 -10.17
C LEU A 553 -13.56 -8.40 -9.21
N GLY A 554 -12.57 -8.70 -8.37
CA GLY A 554 -12.44 -9.99 -7.67
C GLY A 554 -13.26 -10.20 -6.38
N LYS A 555 -14.07 -9.24 -5.93
CA LYS A 555 -14.90 -9.42 -4.72
C LYS A 555 -16.34 -9.70 -5.09
N GLU A 556 -16.76 -10.97 -5.09
CA GLU A 556 -18.18 -11.32 -5.03
C GLU A 556 -18.68 -11.08 -3.61
N LEU A 557 -19.74 -10.28 -3.47
CA LEU A 557 -20.48 -10.18 -2.22
C LEU A 557 -21.51 -11.31 -2.24
N THR A 558 -21.24 -12.42 -1.55
CA THR A 558 -22.24 -13.45 -1.30
C THR A 558 -23.17 -12.98 -0.18
N ALA A 559 -24.48 -12.95 -0.39
CA ALA A 559 -25.42 -12.54 0.66
C ALA A 559 -25.34 -13.49 1.87
N ASP A 560 -25.43 -12.95 3.08
CA ASP A 560 -25.48 -13.76 4.30
C ASP A 560 -26.91 -14.23 4.56
N PHE A 561 -27.87 -13.36 4.23
CA PHE A 561 -29.29 -13.64 4.31
C PHE A 561 -29.99 -13.39 2.99
N VAL A 562 -31.05 -14.14 2.77
CA VAL A 562 -31.97 -13.97 1.66
C VAL A 562 -33.34 -13.60 2.22
N LEU A 563 -33.87 -12.45 1.78
CA LEU A 563 -35.22 -12.01 2.09
C LEU A 563 -36.14 -12.41 0.93
N VAL A 564 -37.15 -13.22 1.25
CA VAL A 564 -38.21 -13.60 0.32
C VAL A 564 -39.52 -13.00 0.82
N VAL A 565 -40.25 -12.34 -0.08
CA VAL A 565 -41.55 -11.76 0.23
C VAL A 565 -42.62 -12.35 -0.69
N GLN A 566 -43.78 -12.59 -0.10
CA GLN A 566 -44.98 -13.04 -0.77
C GLN A 566 -46.11 -12.03 -0.54
N ILE A 567 -46.74 -11.58 -1.62
CA ILE A 567 -47.96 -10.77 -1.59
C ILE A 567 -49.16 -11.72 -1.46
N ASP A 568 -49.79 -11.73 -0.28
CA ASP A 568 -50.94 -12.59 -0.01
C ASP A 568 -52.25 -11.94 -0.47
N GLN A 569 -52.40 -10.64 -0.24
CA GLN A 569 -53.59 -9.88 -0.64
C GLN A 569 -53.28 -8.40 -0.82
N VAL A 570 -53.75 -7.80 -1.90
CA VAL A 570 -53.79 -6.34 -2.12
C VAL A 570 -55.16 -6.00 -2.65
N GLU A 571 -55.92 -5.20 -1.91
CA GLU A 571 -57.30 -4.89 -2.26
C GLU A 571 -57.58 -3.39 -2.13
N PHE A 572 -58.26 -2.82 -3.11
CA PHE A 572 -58.84 -1.49 -3.03
C PHE A 572 -60.32 -1.53 -3.39
N THR A 573 -61.19 -1.02 -2.52
CA THR A 573 -62.66 -1.11 -2.66
C THR A 573 -63.33 0.16 -3.21
N GLY A 574 -62.57 1.18 -3.60
CA GLY A 574 -63.12 2.44 -4.12
C GLY A 574 -63.52 2.38 -5.59
N GLU A 575 -64.44 3.25 -6.01
CA GLU A 575 -64.82 3.41 -7.41
C GLU A 575 -63.63 3.93 -8.23
N ALA A 576 -63.29 3.20 -9.30
CA ALA A 576 -62.24 3.57 -10.25
C ALA A 576 -62.71 4.73 -11.15
N GLY A 577 -62.76 5.94 -10.60
CA GLY A 577 -63.03 7.15 -11.39
C GLY A 577 -61.87 7.47 -12.35
N PRO A 578 -62.14 8.15 -13.49
CA PRO A 578 -61.12 8.51 -14.50
C PRO A 578 -60.09 9.53 -14.01
N ARG A 579 -60.24 10.06 -12.79
CA ARG A 579 -59.22 10.82 -12.08
C ARG A 579 -58.93 10.09 -10.76
N PRO A 580 -57.65 9.87 -10.39
CA PRO A 580 -57.27 9.28 -9.12
C PRO A 580 -57.77 10.04 -7.87
N GLN A 581 -58.49 11.16 -8.01
CA GLN A 581 -58.74 12.19 -7.00
C GLN A 581 -60.05 12.03 -6.20
N HIS A 582 -61.00 11.17 -6.57
CA HIS A 582 -62.20 10.92 -5.77
C HIS A 582 -61.98 9.74 -4.82
N VAL A 583 -61.30 10.01 -3.70
CA VAL A 583 -61.23 9.06 -2.58
C VAL A 583 -62.30 9.45 -1.58
N GLU A 584 -63.36 8.65 -1.49
CA GLU A 584 -64.39 8.83 -0.47
C GLU A 584 -63.93 8.26 0.87
N ALA A 585 -64.51 8.76 1.97
CA ALA A 585 -64.22 8.24 3.32
C ALA A 585 -64.49 6.74 3.47
N LYS A 586 -65.40 6.18 2.66
CA LYS A 586 -65.75 4.75 2.63
C LYS A 586 -64.75 3.87 1.89
N ASN A 587 -63.85 4.46 1.10
CA ASN A 587 -62.85 3.70 0.34
C ASN A 587 -61.83 3.09 1.30
N MET A 588 -61.41 1.86 1.00
CA MET A 588 -60.44 1.13 1.80
C MET A 588 -59.36 0.56 0.88
N ALA A 589 -58.10 0.70 1.30
CA ALA A 589 -56.98 -0.03 0.73
C ALA A 589 -56.42 -1.00 1.78
N LEU A 590 -56.14 -2.23 1.37
CA LEU A 590 -55.60 -3.29 2.21
C LEU A 590 -54.40 -3.92 1.50
N ALA A 591 -53.30 -4.13 2.21
CA ALA A 591 -52.19 -4.94 1.74
C ALA A 591 -51.73 -5.89 2.86
N ASN A 592 -51.53 -7.15 2.51
CA ASN A 592 -51.02 -8.20 3.38
C ASN A 592 -49.82 -8.86 2.71
N LEU A 593 -48.67 -8.74 3.37
CA LEU A 593 -47.37 -9.22 2.90
C LEU A 593 -46.79 -10.20 3.91
N GLN A 594 -46.26 -11.33 3.44
CA GLN A 594 -45.50 -12.27 4.25
C GLN A 594 -44.02 -12.20 3.87
N GLY A 595 -43.16 -11.90 4.84
CA GLY A 595 -41.71 -11.91 4.68
C GLY A 595 -41.07 -13.09 5.40
N ARG A 596 -40.03 -13.66 4.78
CA ARG A 596 -39.17 -14.71 5.37
C ARG A 596 -37.71 -14.36 5.13
N LEU A 597 -36.90 -14.40 6.19
CA LEU A 597 -35.46 -14.27 6.13
C LEU A 597 -34.83 -15.66 6.26
N ILE A 598 -34.05 -16.04 5.27
CA ILE A 598 -33.37 -17.34 5.19
C ILE A 598 -31.87 -17.09 5.39
N ASN A 599 -31.25 -17.81 6.31
CA ASN A 599 -29.79 -17.81 6.43
C ASN A 599 -29.20 -18.65 5.29
N VAL A 600 -28.35 -18.06 4.45
CA VAL A 600 -27.81 -18.73 3.26
C VAL A 600 -26.89 -19.90 3.62
N ALA A 601 -26.19 -19.81 4.74
CA ALA A 601 -25.27 -20.85 5.17
C ALA A 601 -26.00 -22.10 5.70
N THR A 602 -27.13 -21.93 6.40
CA THR A 602 -27.87 -23.05 7.01
C THR A 602 -29.11 -23.48 6.21
N ASN A 603 -29.57 -22.64 5.29
CA ASN A 603 -30.87 -22.76 4.62
C ASN A 603 -32.08 -22.77 5.58
N GLU A 604 -31.90 -22.28 6.80
CA GLU A 604 -32.98 -22.22 7.80
C GLU A 604 -33.68 -20.86 7.73
N VAL A 605 -35.01 -20.88 7.91
CA VAL A 605 -35.81 -19.67 8.08
C VAL A 605 -35.57 -19.14 9.49
N VAL A 606 -34.78 -18.09 9.60
CA VAL A 606 -34.42 -17.49 10.89
C VAL A 606 -35.45 -16.47 11.36
N TRP A 607 -36.21 -15.88 10.43
CA TRP A 607 -37.27 -14.93 10.73
C TRP A 607 -38.42 -15.06 9.73
N GLN A 608 -39.65 -14.93 10.22
CA GLN A 608 -40.85 -14.88 9.41
C GLN A 608 -41.87 -13.95 10.08
N GLN A 609 -42.45 -13.06 9.29
CA GLN A 609 -43.45 -12.11 9.77
C GLN A 609 -44.48 -11.84 8.68
N THR A 610 -45.72 -11.64 9.09
CA THR A 610 -46.78 -11.10 8.24
C THR A 610 -47.03 -9.65 8.62
N ALA A 611 -47.02 -8.76 7.62
CA ALA A 611 -47.25 -7.33 7.75
C ALA A 611 -48.57 -6.96 7.06
N ASN A 612 -49.43 -6.26 7.80
CA ASN A 612 -50.74 -5.85 7.34
C ASN A 612 -50.84 -4.32 7.36
N ALA A 613 -51.21 -3.72 6.24
CA ALA A 613 -51.51 -2.30 6.14
C ALA A 613 -52.95 -2.12 5.67
N ARG A 614 -53.77 -1.48 6.50
CA ARG A 614 -55.14 -1.11 6.17
C ARG A 614 -55.27 0.40 6.24
N LEU A 615 -55.66 1.01 5.13
CA LEU A 615 -55.85 2.45 4.99
C LEU A 615 -57.30 2.74 4.69
N MET A 616 -57.91 3.61 5.48
CA MET A 616 -59.23 4.15 5.19
C MET A 616 -59.11 5.39 4.30
N GLY A 617 -60.22 5.82 3.70
CA GLY A 617 -60.25 6.99 2.81
C GLY A 617 -59.63 8.24 3.43
N ARG A 618 -59.80 8.43 4.75
CA ARG A 618 -59.16 9.52 5.50
C ARG A 618 -57.62 9.42 5.49
N ASP A 619 -57.06 8.25 5.71
CA ASP A 619 -55.61 8.05 5.76
C ASP A 619 -54.98 8.28 4.39
N ILE A 620 -55.66 7.83 3.33
CA ILE A 620 -55.26 8.04 1.94
C ILE A 620 -55.27 9.55 1.60
N LEU A 621 -56.29 10.28 2.04
CA LEU A 621 -56.37 11.74 1.83
C LEU A 621 -55.28 12.49 2.62
N LEU A 622 -54.98 12.08 3.85
CA LEU A 622 -53.94 12.69 4.67
C LEU A 622 -52.54 12.47 4.08
N ALA A 623 -52.25 11.25 3.62
CA ALA A 623 -50.99 10.93 2.95
C ALA A 623 -50.82 11.78 1.68
N ARG A 624 -51.87 11.96 0.88
CA ARG A 624 -51.81 12.80 -0.32
C ARG A 624 -51.68 14.30 -0.04
N ALA A 625 -52.25 14.76 1.09
CA ALA A 625 -52.19 16.15 1.49
C ALA A 625 -50.84 16.58 2.08
N GLY A 626 -49.83 15.70 2.13
CA GLY A 626 -48.53 16.06 2.71
C GLY A 626 -48.47 15.95 4.24
N LYS A 627 -49.58 15.64 4.90
CA LYS A 627 -49.71 15.84 6.36
C LYS A 627 -49.24 14.67 7.22
N ASP A 628 -49.08 13.49 6.63
CA ASP A 628 -48.69 12.25 7.33
C ASP A 628 -47.55 11.52 6.61
N ILE A 629 -46.71 12.29 5.90
CA ILE A 629 -45.72 11.75 4.98
C ILE A 629 -44.40 11.50 5.67
N LYS A 630 -43.98 10.22 5.65
CA LYS A 630 -42.58 9.84 5.89
C LYS A 630 -41.75 9.85 4.60
N ASP A 631 -42.37 9.64 3.43
CA ASP A 631 -41.73 9.61 2.12
C ASP A 631 -42.51 10.45 1.07
N PRO A 632 -41.91 11.51 0.48
CA PRO A 632 -42.56 12.36 -0.53
C PRO A 632 -43.19 11.60 -1.70
N ALA A 633 -42.66 10.42 -2.06
CA ALA A 633 -43.20 9.62 -3.16
C ALA A 633 -44.63 9.12 -2.89
N GLU A 634 -45.03 8.97 -1.62
CA GLU A 634 -46.37 8.50 -1.22
C GLU A 634 -47.50 9.42 -1.70
N THR A 635 -47.22 10.70 -1.98
CA THR A 635 -48.21 11.65 -2.52
C THR A 635 -48.79 11.25 -3.87
N THR A 636 -47.98 10.54 -4.68
CA THR A 636 -48.31 10.21 -6.08
C THR A 636 -48.81 8.79 -6.26
N MET A 637 -48.70 7.95 -5.24
CA MET A 637 -49.07 6.54 -5.29
C MET A 637 -50.59 6.35 -5.35
N SER A 638 -51.02 5.28 -6.02
CA SER A 638 -52.39 4.80 -5.91
C SER A 638 -52.65 4.28 -4.48
N PRO A 639 -53.91 4.23 -4.02
CA PRO A 639 -54.22 3.76 -2.66
C PRO A 639 -53.72 2.33 -2.36
N ALA A 640 -53.76 1.44 -3.36
CA ALA A 640 -53.27 0.07 -3.23
C ALA A 640 -51.74 0.02 -3.11
N GLU A 641 -51.04 0.83 -3.91
CA GLU A 641 -49.58 0.98 -3.85
C GLU A 641 -49.13 1.57 -2.51
N LEU A 642 -49.86 2.56 -2.00
CA LEU A 642 -49.60 3.17 -0.70
C LEU A 642 -49.75 2.15 0.44
N ALA A 643 -50.78 1.31 0.39
CA ALA A 643 -50.95 0.22 1.35
C ALA A 643 -49.78 -0.77 1.29
N CYS A 644 -49.33 -1.16 0.09
CA CYS A 644 -48.16 -2.03 -0.09
C CYS A 644 -46.88 -1.40 0.50
N SER A 645 -46.62 -0.12 0.21
CA SER A 645 -45.48 0.63 0.75
C SER A 645 -45.47 0.61 2.28
N ARG A 646 -46.61 0.92 2.92
CA ARG A 646 -46.74 0.91 4.38
C ARG A 646 -46.59 -0.49 4.99
N ALA A 647 -47.08 -1.54 4.31
CA ALA A 647 -46.85 -2.92 4.74
C ALA A 647 -45.36 -3.29 4.65
N CYS A 648 -44.64 -2.87 3.60
CA CYS A 648 -43.19 -3.07 3.47
C CYS A 648 -42.41 -2.39 4.59
N ALA A 649 -42.74 -1.14 4.91
CA ALA A 649 -42.10 -0.41 6.01
C ALA A 649 -42.27 -1.14 7.35
N SER A 650 -43.49 -1.64 7.64
CA SER A 650 -43.75 -2.44 8.84
C SER A 650 -42.95 -3.75 8.88
N LEU A 651 -42.79 -4.41 7.73
CA LEU A 651 -42.02 -5.65 7.59
C LEU A 651 -40.53 -5.39 7.88
N VAL A 652 -39.96 -4.32 7.31
CA VAL A 652 -38.57 -3.91 7.53
C VAL A 652 -38.34 -3.47 8.98
N ASP A 653 -39.29 -2.77 9.60
CA ASP A 653 -39.18 -2.38 11.02
C ASP A 653 -39.19 -3.59 11.96
N SER A 654 -39.99 -4.61 11.66
CA SER A 654 -39.93 -5.89 12.37
C SER A 654 -38.57 -6.59 12.20
N LEU A 655 -38.04 -6.60 10.98
CA LEU A 655 -36.71 -7.14 10.69
C LEU A 655 -35.59 -6.39 11.44
N LYS A 656 -35.65 -5.05 11.51
CA LYS A 656 -34.73 -4.20 12.29
C LYS A 656 -34.69 -4.55 13.77
N ASN A 657 -35.83 -4.98 14.33
CA ASN A 657 -35.92 -5.38 15.73
C ASN A 657 -35.40 -6.81 15.94
N PHE A 658 -35.63 -7.71 14.98
CA PHE A 658 -35.18 -9.11 15.06
C PHE A 658 -33.65 -9.26 15.02
N LEU A 659 -32.99 -8.60 14.07
CA LEU A 659 -31.52 -8.67 13.93
C LEU A 659 -30.78 -7.84 15.00
N GLY A 660 -31.52 -7.18 15.89
CA GLY A 660 -30.98 -6.39 17.00
C GLY A 660 -30.25 -5.11 16.56
N PRO A 661 -29.74 -4.33 17.52
CA PRO A 661 -28.70 -3.36 17.24
C PRO A 661 -27.45 -4.16 16.84
N VAL A 662 -27.17 -4.26 15.54
CA VAL A 662 -25.79 -4.50 15.10
C VAL A 662 -24.96 -3.47 15.85
N ALA A 663 -24.01 -3.92 16.70
CA ALA A 663 -23.08 -3.03 17.39
C ALA A 663 -22.64 -2.01 16.35
N ASN A 664 -22.98 -0.73 16.57
CA ASN A 664 -22.89 0.32 15.56
C ASN A 664 -21.44 0.46 15.07
N ALA A 665 -21.01 -0.42 14.19
CA ALA A 665 -19.92 -0.24 13.26
C ALA A 665 -20.52 0.51 12.06
N GLN A 666 -21.14 1.67 12.35
CA GLN A 666 -20.79 2.77 11.49
C GLN A 666 -19.26 2.84 11.58
N PRO A 667 -18.51 3.03 10.48
CA PRO A 667 -17.27 3.75 10.64
C PRO A 667 -17.71 5.03 11.35
N VAL A 668 -17.52 5.09 12.68
CA VAL A 668 -17.58 6.34 13.42
C VAL A 668 -16.62 7.17 12.59
N GLN A 669 -17.14 8.09 11.78
CA GLN A 669 -16.30 9.10 11.19
C GLN A 669 -15.60 9.66 12.40
N GLU A 670 -14.29 9.37 12.51
CA GLU A 670 -13.51 9.67 13.69
C GLU A 670 -13.47 11.20 13.77
N GLY A 671 -14.50 11.77 14.39
CA GLY A 671 -14.58 13.19 14.63
C GLY A 671 -13.36 13.56 15.48
N PRO A 672 -12.72 14.71 15.23
CA PRO A 672 -11.60 15.14 16.05
C PRO A 672 -12.03 15.14 17.51
N VAL A 673 -11.17 14.65 18.40
CA VAL A 673 -11.43 14.70 19.85
C VAL A 673 -11.54 16.17 20.23
N GLN A 674 -12.64 16.57 20.87
CA GLN A 674 -12.85 17.97 21.25
C GLN A 674 -12.54 18.20 22.73
N ILE A 675 -11.94 19.36 23.02
CA ILE A 675 -11.78 19.85 24.38
C ILE A 675 -13.10 20.48 24.80
N VAL A 676 -13.74 19.91 25.83
CA VAL A 676 -15.04 20.37 26.35
C VAL A 676 -14.85 21.47 27.40
N ARG A 677 -13.86 21.29 28.30
CA ARG A 677 -13.64 22.20 29.43
C ARG A 677 -12.21 22.08 29.95
N ILE A 678 -11.66 23.19 30.44
CA ILE A 678 -10.39 23.21 31.19
C ILE A 678 -10.71 23.67 32.62
N ALA A 679 -10.20 22.96 33.62
CA ALA A 679 -10.41 23.29 35.03
C ALA A 679 -9.16 22.96 35.85
N GLY A 680 -8.46 23.99 36.34
CA GLY A 680 -7.26 23.82 37.16
C GLY A 680 -6.11 23.22 36.34
N LYS A 681 -5.70 21.98 36.65
CA LYS A 681 -4.68 21.22 35.92
C LYS A 681 -5.26 20.06 35.08
N GLU A 682 -6.59 20.02 34.95
CA GLU A 682 -7.31 18.98 34.24
C GLU A 682 -7.96 19.54 32.96
N VAL A 683 -7.86 18.77 31.88
CA VAL A 683 -8.50 19.00 30.59
C VAL A 683 -9.60 17.96 30.43
N THR A 684 -10.84 18.39 30.17
CA THR A 684 -11.98 17.51 29.92
C THR A 684 -12.20 17.37 28.42
N LEU A 685 -12.17 16.16 27.91
CA LEU A 685 -12.38 15.79 26.52
C LEU A 685 -13.76 15.16 26.31
N ASP A 686 -14.30 15.27 25.11
CA ASP A 686 -15.44 14.48 24.68
C ASP A 686 -15.02 13.02 24.48
N ALA A 687 -15.58 12.11 25.28
CA ALA A 687 -15.26 10.68 25.22
C ALA A 687 -16.16 9.92 24.23
N SER A 688 -16.93 10.63 23.39
CA SER A 688 -17.68 10.02 22.28
C SER A 688 -16.75 9.38 21.23
N ASN A 689 -15.49 9.82 21.15
CA ASN A 689 -14.48 9.25 20.27
C ASN A 689 -13.81 8.01 20.91
N PRO A 690 -13.78 6.84 20.22
CA PRO A 690 -13.24 5.59 20.77
C PRO A 690 -11.73 5.62 21.09
N LYS A 691 -10.97 6.60 20.57
CA LYS A 691 -9.56 6.79 20.91
C LYS A 691 -9.36 7.31 22.34
N VAL A 692 -10.38 7.90 22.95
CA VAL A 692 -10.31 8.48 24.30
C VAL A 692 -10.55 7.39 25.36
N ARG A 693 -9.48 6.71 25.75
CA ARG A 693 -9.45 5.68 26.81
C ARG A 693 -8.48 6.04 27.93
N ILE A 694 -8.67 5.51 29.13
CA ILE A 694 -7.73 5.73 30.25
C ILE A 694 -6.32 5.30 29.83
N GLY A 695 -5.33 6.18 30.04
CA GLY A 695 -3.95 6.02 29.60
C GLY A 695 -3.66 6.48 28.16
N ALA A 696 -4.68 6.84 27.37
CA ALA A 696 -4.46 7.42 26.05
C ALA A 696 -3.78 8.78 26.15
N ARG A 697 -2.84 9.03 25.24
CA ARG A 697 -2.08 10.29 25.15
C ARG A 697 -2.45 11.05 23.89
N PHE A 698 -2.61 12.35 24.05
CA PHE A 698 -2.95 13.25 22.96
C PHE A 698 -2.02 14.47 22.97
N GLN A 699 -1.60 14.87 21.77
CA GLN A 699 -0.94 16.14 21.51
C GLN A 699 -2.02 17.20 21.28
N ILE A 700 -1.92 18.30 21.99
CA ILE A 700 -2.77 19.48 21.81
C ILE A 700 -2.04 20.45 20.90
N GLU A 701 -2.65 20.78 19.79
CA GLU A 701 -2.12 21.70 18.80
C GLU A 701 -3.03 22.92 18.68
N THR A 702 -2.48 24.12 18.59
CA THR A 702 -3.27 25.32 18.32
C THR A 702 -2.97 25.80 16.90
N PRO A 703 -3.99 25.98 16.04
CA PRO A 703 -3.80 26.53 14.72
C PRO A 703 -3.27 27.97 14.83
N ILE A 704 -2.14 28.23 14.19
CA ILE A 704 -1.54 29.55 14.07
C ILE A 704 -1.56 29.98 12.61
N THR A 705 -2.12 31.16 12.34
CA THR A 705 -2.09 31.73 10.99
C THR A 705 -0.83 32.55 10.82
N ILE A 706 0.14 32.02 10.08
CA ILE A 706 1.39 32.70 9.75
C ILE A 706 1.19 33.48 8.45
N LYS A 707 1.34 34.80 8.50
CA LYS A 707 1.34 35.66 7.31
C LYS A 707 2.74 35.70 6.70
N LEU A 708 2.94 34.99 5.59
CA LEU A 708 4.17 35.01 4.81
C LEU A 708 3.89 35.59 3.43
N SER A 709 4.54 36.70 3.09
CA SER A 709 4.47 37.34 1.76
C SER A 709 3.05 37.63 1.27
N GLY A 710 2.16 38.06 2.17
CA GLY A 710 0.75 38.36 1.84
C GLY A 710 -0.16 37.14 1.69
N ARG A 711 0.33 35.92 1.92
CA ARG A 711 -0.49 34.71 2.06
C ARG A 711 -0.59 34.29 3.53
N GLU A 712 -1.79 33.92 3.94
CA GLU A 712 -2.05 33.31 5.24
C GLU A 712 -1.84 31.79 5.12
N ILE A 713 -0.85 31.26 5.84
CA ILE A 713 -0.59 29.82 5.96
C ILE A 713 -1.05 29.38 7.34
N LEU A 714 -1.88 28.35 7.39
CA LEU A 714 -2.31 27.73 8.65
C LEU A 714 -1.25 26.70 9.05
N ASP A 715 -0.52 27.00 10.12
CA ASP A 715 0.41 26.07 10.76
C ASP A 715 -0.17 25.62 12.11
N ARG A 716 0.41 24.60 12.74
CA ARG A 716 -0.06 24.05 14.01
C ARG A 716 1.08 24.04 15.01
N ASP A 717 0.93 24.79 16.09
CA ASP A 717 1.93 24.81 17.16
C ASP A 717 1.58 23.78 18.24
N LYS A 718 2.58 23.00 18.67
CA LYS A 718 2.42 22.01 19.73
C LYS A 718 2.35 22.74 21.06
N VAL A 719 1.18 22.74 21.69
CA VAL A 719 0.95 23.46 22.95
C VAL A 719 1.22 22.58 24.17
N ALA A 720 0.68 21.37 24.16
CA ALA A 720 0.75 20.47 25.32
C ALA A 720 0.60 19.01 24.91
N VAL A 721 0.95 18.11 25.83
CA VAL A 721 0.59 16.70 25.77
C VAL A 721 -0.24 16.36 27.00
N ILE A 722 -1.37 15.68 26.79
CA ILE A 722 -2.29 15.28 27.85
C ILE A 722 -2.44 13.76 27.89
N GLU A 723 -2.67 13.21 29.08
CA GLU A 723 -2.93 11.79 29.31
C GLU A 723 -4.28 11.62 30.02
N VAL A 724 -5.16 10.77 29.47
CA VAL A 724 -6.50 10.53 30.03
C VAL A 724 -6.40 9.74 31.32
N ILE A 725 -6.88 10.31 32.42
CA ILE A 725 -6.86 9.72 33.77
C ILE A 725 -8.19 9.05 34.15
N SER A 726 -9.32 9.49 33.61
CA SER A 726 -10.62 8.87 33.87
C SER A 726 -11.61 9.12 32.73
N VAL A 727 -12.52 8.19 32.50
CA VAL A 727 -13.63 8.34 31.54
C VAL A 727 -14.92 8.01 32.28
N LYS A 728 -15.87 8.95 32.32
CA LYS A 728 -17.16 8.78 32.99
C LYS A 728 -18.24 9.60 32.29
N ASP A 729 -19.41 8.99 32.07
CA ASP A 729 -20.62 9.64 31.54
C ASP A 729 -20.40 10.39 30.20
N GLY A 730 -19.60 9.81 29.28
CA GLY A 730 -19.32 10.41 27.97
C GLY A 730 -18.27 11.54 28.00
N LEU A 731 -17.67 11.82 29.16
CA LEU A 731 -16.58 12.78 29.31
C LEU A 731 -15.32 12.09 29.80
N ALA A 732 -14.16 12.57 29.35
CA ALA A 732 -12.87 12.07 29.81
C ALA A 732 -12.08 13.20 30.48
N LYS A 733 -11.54 12.95 31.67
CA LYS A 733 -10.58 13.85 32.30
C LYS A 733 -9.17 13.43 31.90
N ALA A 734 -8.36 14.38 31.49
CA ALA A 734 -6.97 14.22 31.16
C ALA A 734 -6.11 15.18 31.97
N LYS A 735 -4.89 14.74 32.32
CA LYS A 735 -3.88 15.55 33.00
C LYS A 735 -2.83 15.97 31.98
N VAL A 736 -2.38 17.22 32.06
CA VAL A 736 -1.24 17.70 31.25
C VAL A 736 0.05 17.05 31.76
N ILE A 737 0.76 16.36 30.86
CA ILE A 737 2.05 15.70 31.14
C ILE A 737 3.25 16.49 30.57
N GLU A 738 3.04 17.27 29.51
CA GLU A 738 4.04 18.15 28.88
C GLU A 738 3.35 19.45 28.44
N GLY A 739 4.03 20.60 28.54
CA GLY A 739 3.49 21.92 28.16
C GLY A 739 2.74 22.66 29.28
N GLU A 740 2.20 23.82 28.95
CA GLU A 740 1.46 24.70 29.88
C GLU A 740 -0.04 24.69 29.58
N ILE A 741 -0.86 24.51 30.62
CA ILE A 741 -2.32 24.42 30.46
C ILE A 741 -2.95 25.73 30.01
N ASP A 742 -2.30 26.86 30.34
CA ASP A 742 -2.78 28.22 30.04
C ASP A 742 -2.77 28.54 28.55
N HIS A 743 -2.03 27.76 27.75
CA HIS A 743 -1.98 27.88 26.30
C HIS A 743 -3.04 27.05 25.57
N ILE A 744 -3.75 26.15 26.27
CA ILE A 744 -4.80 25.32 25.69
C ILE A 744 -6.09 26.14 25.63
N GLN A 745 -6.70 26.26 24.45
CA GLN A 745 -7.92 27.03 24.24
C GLN A 745 -9.09 26.14 23.83
N VAL A 746 -10.17 26.17 24.63
CA VAL A 746 -11.39 25.40 24.37
C VAL A 746 -12.03 25.84 23.04
N GLY A 747 -12.24 24.89 22.13
CA GLY A 747 -12.84 25.13 20.81
C GLY A 747 -11.90 25.68 19.74
N ILE A 748 -10.63 25.99 20.08
CA ILE A 748 -9.61 26.46 19.14
C ILE A 748 -8.50 25.42 19.01
N SER A 749 -8.02 24.87 20.12
CA SER A 749 -6.99 23.84 20.09
C SER A 749 -7.54 22.49 19.61
N GLU A 750 -6.82 21.85 18.70
CA GLU A 750 -7.10 20.52 18.16
C GLU A 750 -6.39 19.44 19.00
N VAL A 751 -7.04 18.29 19.17
CA VAL A 751 -6.53 17.15 19.95
C VAL A 751 -6.13 16.03 18.98
N VAL A 752 -4.83 15.79 18.85
CA VAL A 752 -4.25 14.82 17.92
C VAL A 752 -3.75 13.59 18.69
N PRO A 753 -4.14 12.35 18.33
CA PRO A 753 -3.66 11.16 19.01
C PRO A 753 -2.16 10.94 18.74
N ILE A 754 -1.41 10.63 19.80
CA ILE A 754 0.00 10.24 19.69
C ILE A 754 0.04 8.72 19.52
N SER A 755 0.52 8.25 18.36
CA SER A 755 0.63 6.84 17.99
C SER A 755 1.70 6.09 18.76
#